data_AF-A0A0G4I883-F1
#
_entry.id   AF-A0A0G4I883-F1
#
_cell.length_a   1.000
_cell.length_b   1.000
_cell.length_c   1.000
_cell.angle_alpha   90.00
_cell.angle_beta   90.00
_cell.angle_gamma   90.00
#
_symmetry.space_group_name_H-M   'P 1'
#
loop_
_entity.id
_entity.type
_entity.pdbx_description
1 polymer ?
#
loop_
_entity_poly.entity_id
_entity_poly.type
_entity_poly.pdbx_seq_one_letter_code
_entity_poly.pdbx_strand_id
1 'polypeptide(L)'
;MSLFASVLASDQFPNLLSLNLSSNPLGPSGLKALSKGLSSSTDALPLQTLKLARTKAKAEGVGALAEALKAKKTTSLQTLDLAENEMRPAGVKHLASAVNAAALPHLRVLLLKENKLTLVDNRGQWDYAPIAELLSTHALKELEELGLSNNCVYVRDVEGGDGGVVISAADLAVPGRFPKLRRLDLGADLFSGMASSQLAAFATALGVEGAPRSVQELIIRGGGSPGTPEGVVALANSLTSGCLPQLTGLTMQYRGDATGEALVSLCRSLGGGRTSLKSLNLHPLGVLSEGVEALAEVIREGGLSSLENLSLDLRENSAHGDSVGRLGEALGGGGCPGLQKLTLGWNEAGDVGVAGVAKGLGEGGLSSLRSLSLSVRDRKGEGQIALGKVLCTGKIPSLRTLRLAWGCKESFVSLCEGIAQGRGISPPVLLDLYVSGAGEDSEESLRGFADVIGAGKLSGLQKLCLGAFVDTLGRAGWEALGEAVTHPQAALTSLEEFELRNVPIPQGVSAFLQGLSRGSAPLPALRSLKCPTCCSLSAEGAKSLGALLREGMFPCLKVLCSSMWDIGPGGMIPFASALCPPHISSLRVLDLTFGATGPESCTAEMGMLSLVISSGHLCRLEELSVMGLREEEEVRALCAGLQSGQLTSLRVLTLMKTEHDPLWDNFPLGDNALGADSGRAISEAVVAENFPRLRMLKVESMLNGKGVEALVEGWMNRQPPLLQFFGLKSSTLRDAEDEAVSKLFSLQKVPSLETVSLLFCTGLSVRSQSLLCAAFPDIVKF
;
A
#
# COMPACT_ATOMS: atom_id res chain seq x y z
N MET A 1 15.94 18.36 15.53
CA MET A 1 15.47 19.51 14.72
C MET A 1 16.05 20.86 15.13
N SER A 2 16.14 21.21 16.41
CA SER A 2 16.72 22.50 16.86
C SER A 2 18.14 22.75 16.33
N LEU A 3 19.02 21.75 16.39
CA LEU A 3 20.37 21.82 15.82
C LEU A 3 20.34 22.10 14.31
N PHE A 4 19.51 21.37 13.56
CA PHE A 4 19.36 21.60 12.12
C PHE A 4 18.83 23.01 11.82
N ALA A 5 17.86 23.50 12.60
CA ALA A 5 17.34 24.85 12.47
C ALA A 5 18.39 25.93 12.76
N SER A 6 19.29 25.71 13.73
CA SER A 6 20.41 26.63 13.96
C SER A 6 21.41 26.67 12.81
N VAL A 7 21.64 25.54 12.15
CA VAL A 7 22.52 25.47 10.97
C VAL A 7 21.86 26.13 9.75
N LEU A 8 20.53 25.97 9.59
CA LEU A 8 19.75 26.70 8.58
C LEU A 8 19.82 28.22 8.80
N ALA A 9 19.76 28.67 10.05
CA ALA A 9 19.80 30.10 10.39
C ALA A 9 21.21 30.72 10.25
N SER A 10 22.27 29.92 10.23
CA SER A 10 23.67 30.40 10.11
C SER A 10 24.17 30.49 8.67
N ASP A 11 23.26 30.44 7.68
CA ASP A 11 23.54 30.58 6.24
C ASP A 11 24.58 29.57 5.70
N GLN A 12 24.78 28.45 6.39
CA GLN A 12 25.74 27.41 6.01
C GLN A 12 25.27 26.53 4.84
N PHE A 13 24.07 26.77 4.33
CA PHE A 13 23.46 26.03 3.22
C PHE A 13 23.08 26.93 2.04
N PRO A 14 24.04 27.67 1.44
CA PRO A 14 23.75 28.64 0.36
C PRO A 14 23.29 27.98 -0.95
N ASN A 15 23.35 26.65 -1.06
CA ASN A 15 22.94 25.88 -2.24
C ASN A 15 21.81 24.88 -1.95
N LEU A 16 21.13 24.99 -0.80
CA LEU A 16 20.03 24.07 -0.46
C LEU A 16 18.76 24.42 -1.25
N LEU A 17 18.57 23.75 -2.38
CA LEU A 17 17.42 23.94 -3.26
C LEU A 17 16.22 23.06 -2.87
N SER A 18 16.43 21.93 -2.21
CA SER A 18 15.36 20.98 -1.89
C SER A 18 15.58 20.37 -0.52
N LEU A 19 14.55 20.45 0.33
CA LEU A 19 14.50 19.83 1.65
C LEU A 19 13.29 18.90 1.71
N ASN A 20 13.55 17.60 1.84
CA ASN A 20 12.51 16.60 2.05
C ASN A 20 12.66 15.99 3.44
N LEU A 21 11.69 16.28 4.31
CA LEU A 21 11.58 15.71 5.65
C LEU A 21 10.32 14.85 5.78
N SER A 22 9.72 14.45 4.66
CA SER A 22 8.48 13.67 4.67
C SER A 22 8.65 12.33 5.39
N SER A 23 7.57 11.82 5.97
CA SER A 23 7.56 10.59 6.78
C SER A 23 8.50 10.60 7.99
N ASN A 24 8.86 11.80 8.48
CA ASN A 24 9.52 11.97 9.77
C ASN A 24 8.54 12.68 10.72
N PRO A 25 8.19 12.11 11.88
CA PRO A 25 7.19 12.68 12.77
C PRO A 25 7.72 13.90 13.55
N LEU A 26 8.03 14.99 12.84
CA LEU A 26 8.58 16.22 13.42
C LEU A 26 7.68 16.79 14.53
N GLY A 27 6.37 16.58 14.41
CA GLY A 27 5.38 17.16 15.31
C GLY A 27 5.31 18.69 15.19
N PRO A 28 4.41 19.33 15.96
CA PRO A 28 4.32 20.79 15.99
C PRO A 28 5.61 21.47 16.47
N SER A 29 6.26 20.88 17.47
CA SER A 29 7.49 21.39 18.09
C SER A 29 8.68 21.33 17.13
N GLY A 30 8.89 20.22 16.43
CA GLY A 30 9.93 20.08 15.42
C GLY A 30 9.71 21.00 14.22
N LEU A 31 8.45 21.18 13.79
CA LEU A 31 8.14 22.10 12.70
C LEU A 31 8.28 23.57 13.11
N LYS A 32 7.95 23.92 14.37
CA LYS A 32 8.23 25.24 14.93
C LYS A 32 9.73 25.55 14.97
N ALA A 33 10.55 24.57 15.36
CA ALA A 33 12.01 24.71 15.32
C ALA A 33 12.50 24.94 13.89
N LEU A 34 12.04 24.12 12.92
CA LEU A 34 12.37 24.31 11.51
C LEU A 34 11.97 25.69 11.01
N SER A 35 10.74 26.12 11.30
CA SER A 35 10.18 27.41 10.90
C SER A 35 10.99 28.58 11.45
N LYS A 36 11.46 28.48 12.71
CA LYS A 36 12.40 29.45 13.27
C LYS A 36 13.68 29.52 12.43
N GLY A 37 14.27 28.38 12.07
CA GLY A 37 15.44 28.34 11.19
C GLY A 37 15.21 28.99 9.82
N LEU A 38 14.09 28.68 9.17
CA LEU A 38 13.72 29.24 7.86
C LEU A 38 13.52 30.76 7.88
N SER A 39 12.99 31.30 8.99
CA SER A 39 12.74 32.74 9.16
C SER A 39 13.94 33.53 9.69
N SER A 40 14.90 32.88 10.34
CA SER A 40 16.02 33.53 11.04
C SER A 40 17.30 33.64 10.21
N SER A 41 17.32 33.07 9.00
CA SER A 41 18.42 33.22 8.04
C SER A 41 18.61 34.69 7.66
N THR A 42 19.87 35.14 7.60
CA THR A 42 20.15 36.55 7.30
C THR A 42 19.84 36.88 5.85
N ASP A 43 20.17 35.95 4.94
CA ASP A 43 19.92 36.05 3.51
C ASP A 43 18.62 35.31 3.08
N ALA A 44 18.25 35.46 1.81
CA ALA A 44 17.16 34.67 1.23
C ALA A 44 17.67 33.24 0.95
N LEU A 45 16.94 32.24 1.44
CA LEU A 45 17.21 30.84 1.15
C LEU A 45 16.80 30.53 -0.30
N PRO A 46 17.65 29.87 -1.11
CA PRO A 46 17.32 29.48 -2.48
C PRO A 46 16.42 28.22 -2.52
N LEU A 47 15.73 27.91 -1.42
CA LEU A 47 14.94 26.71 -1.26
C LEU A 47 13.73 26.70 -2.20
N GLN A 48 13.77 25.84 -3.21
CA GLN A 48 12.72 25.65 -4.22
C GLN A 48 11.71 24.57 -3.83
N THR A 49 12.12 23.57 -3.04
CA THR A 49 11.24 22.45 -2.65
C THR A 49 11.29 22.23 -1.15
N LEU A 50 10.11 22.20 -0.52
CA LEU A 50 9.93 21.84 0.88
C LEU A 50 8.85 20.76 0.97
N LYS A 51 9.28 19.53 1.29
CA LYS A 51 8.38 18.40 1.49
C LYS A 51 8.30 18.02 2.95
N LEU A 52 7.09 18.09 3.50
CA LEU A 52 6.76 17.88 4.90
C LEU A 52 5.59 16.90 5.04
N ALA A 53 5.37 16.03 4.05
CA ALA A 53 4.27 15.08 4.10
C ALA A 53 4.44 14.11 5.27
N ARG A 54 3.35 13.72 5.94
CA ARG A 54 3.39 12.76 7.07
C ARG A 54 4.35 13.18 8.19
N THR A 55 4.45 14.49 8.48
CA THR A 55 5.31 15.00 9.56
C THR A 55 4.60 15.24 10.88
N LYS A 56 3.29 14.96 10.93
CA LYS A 56 2.41 15.24 12.08
C LYS A 56 2.48 16.72 12.49
N ALA A 57 2.55 17.63 11.53
CA ALA A 57 2.69 19.06 11.80
C ALA A 57 1.55 19.63 12.65
N LYS A 58 0.32 19.09 12.49
CA LYS A 58 -0.93 19.62 13.06
C LYS A 58 -1.13 21.11 12.75
N ALA A 59 -2.16 21.72 13.33
CA ALA A 59 -2.47 23.13 13.11
C ALA A 59 -1.37 24.07 13.62
N GLU A 60 -0.76 23.76 14.78
CA GLU A 60 0.22 24.64 15.42
C GLU A 60 1.55 24.66 14.67
N GLY A 61 2.00 23.50 14.18
CA GLY A 61 3.22 23.42 13.36
C GLY A 61 3.06 24.15 12.04
N VAL A 62 1.92 23.98 11.35
CA VAL A 62 1.65 24.73 10.11
C VAL A 62 1.50 26.22 10.40
N GLY A 63 0.95 26.60 11.56
CA GLY A 63 0.93 27.99 12.02
C GLY A 63 2.33 28.60 12.12
N ALA A 64 3.26 27.89 12.76
CA ALA A 64 4.64 28.35 12.84
C ALA A 64 5.30 28.47 11.45
N LEU A 65 5.02 27.51 10.56
CA LEU A 65 5.51 27.55 9.18
C LEU A 65 4.94 28.76 8.41
N ALA A 66 3.65 29.02 8.53
CA ALA A 66 3.01 30.16 7.89
C ALA A 66 3.63 31.49 8.30
N GLU A 67 3.92 31.69 9.59
CA GLU A 67 4.63 32.88 10.08
C GLU A 67 6.06 32.97 9.54
N ALA A 68 6.76 31.84 9.45
CA ALA A 68 8.09 31.82 8.85
C ALA A 68 8.07 32.16 7.34
N LEU A 69 7.07 31.68 6.61
CA LEU A 69 6.88 32.02 5.19
C LEU A 69 6.61 33.52 5.02
N LYS A 70 5.81 34.13 5.90
CA LYS A 70 5.54 35.58 5.89
C LYS A 70 6.80 36.44 6.10
N ALA A 71 7.87 35.89 6.67
CA ALA A 71 9.17 36.56 6.74
C ALA A 71 9.86 36.68 5.36
N LYS A 72 9.33 36.05 4.31
CA LYS A 72 9.76 36.15 2.90
C LYS A 72 11.24 35.78 2.67
N LYS A 73 11.79 34.91 3.53
CA LYS A 73 13.14 34.35 3.36
C LYS A 73 13.18 33.16 2.40
N THR A 74 12.03 32.54 2.11
CA THR A 74 11.90 31.36 1.23
C THR A 74 10.99 31.66 0.02
N THR A 75 11.10 32.85 -0.58
CA THR A 75 10.26 33.27 -1.72
C THR A 75 10.52 32.49 -3.00
N SER A 76 11.67 31.81 -3.08
CA SER A 76 12.07 30.92 -4.17
C SER A 76 11.30 29.59 -4.19
N LEU A 77 10.46 29.32 -3.18
CA LEU A 77 9.74 28.06 -3.05
C LEU A 77 8.74 27.85 -4.19
N GLN A 78 8.93 26.75 -4.91
CA GLN A 78 8.09 26.29 -6.01
C GLN A 78 7.23 25.09 -5.62
N THR A 79 7.67 24.26 -4.67
CA THR A 79 6.92 23.09 -4.20
C THR A 79 6.77 23.12 -2.69
N LEU A 80 5.51 23.05 -2.23
CA LEU A 80 5.16 22.86 -0.83
C LEU A 80 4.25 21.64 -0.70
N ASP A 81 4.77 20.60 -0.06
CA ASP A 81 4.01 19.39 0.24
C ASP A 81 3.75 19.29 1.75
N LEU A 82 2.47 19.42 2.12
CA LEU A 82 1.96 19.32 3.48
C LEU A 82 0.99 18.14 3.63
N ALA A 83 1.01 17.14 2.74
CA ALA A 83 0.08 16.02 2.80
C ALA A 83 0.16 15.26 4.14
N GLU A 84 -0.97 14.70 4.60
CA GLU A 84 -1.03 13.81 5.77
C GLU A 84 -0.47 14.42 7.07
N ASN A 85 -0.83 15.68 7.36
CA ASN A 85 -0.36 16.39 8.55
C ASN A 85 -1.46 16.70 9.58
N GLU A 86 -2.69 16.28 9.33
CA GLU A 86 -3.85 16.54 10.19
C GLU A 86 -3.98 18.02 10.58
N MET A 87 -3.69 18.93 9.64
CA MET A 87 -3.65 20.36 9.95
C MET A 87 -5.01 20.97 10.27
N ARG A 88 -6.12 20.34 9.82
CA ARG A 88 -7.52 20.76 10.10
C ARG A 88 -7.81 22.21 9.63
N PRO A 89 -9.04 22.75 9.79
CA PRO A 89 -9.35 24.12 9.36
C PRO A 89 -8.41 25.18 9.96
N ALA A 90 -8.00 25.01 11.22
CA ALA A 90 -7.09 25.94 11.89
C ALA A 90 -5.72 26.05 11.21
N GLY A 91 -5.14 24.95 10.75
CA GLY A 91 -3.89 24.98 9.99
C GLY A 91 -4.06 25.62 8.61
N VAL A 92 -5.21 25.40 7.94
CA VAL A 92 -5.52 26.02 6.65
C VAL A 92 -5.64 27.52 6.77
N LYS A 93 -6.23 28.02 7.85
CA LYS A 93 -6.35 29.46 8.13
C LYS A 93 -4.97 30.12 8.17
N HIS A 94 -4.01 29.50 8.84
CA HIS A 94 -2.63 29.99 8.86
C HIS A 94 -2.01 29.98 7.46
N LEU A 95 -2.16 28.88 6.71
CA LEU A 95 -1.63 28.77 5.35
C LEU A 95 -2.24 29.82 4.40
N ALA A 96 -3.57 29.99 4.42
CA ALA A 96 -4.29 31.01 3.66
C ALA A 96 -3.75 32.41 3.95
N SER A 97 -3.51 32.72 5.23
CA SER A 97 -2.94 34.01 5.62
C SER A 97 -1.53 34.25 5.07
N ALA A 98 -0.68 33.21 4.97
CA ALA A 98 0.65 33.33 4.38
C ALA A 98 0.58 33.50 2.85
N VAL A 99 -0.32 32.74 2.20
CA VAL A 99 -0.58 32.86 0.77
C VAL A 99 -1.09 34.26 0.42
N ASN A 100 -2.06 34.78 1.17
CA ASN A 100 -2.64 36.11 0.99
C ASN A 100 -1.64 37.24 1.31
N ALA A 101 -0.62 36.98 2.14
CA ALA A 101 0.52 37.89 2.36
C ALA A 101 1.56 37.86 1.21
N ALA A 102 1.28 37.14 0.12
CA ALA A 102 2.18 36.92 -1.01
C ALA A 102 3.55 36.35 -0.58
N ALA A 103 3.55 35.44 0.40
CA ALA A 103 4.76 34.78 0.90
C ALA A 103 5.33 33.74 -0.09
N LEU A 104 4.49 33.25 -1.00
CA LEU A 104 4.79 32.14 -1.91
C LEU A 104 4.55 32.54 -3.39
N PRO A 105 5.24 33.57 -3.92
CA PRO A 105 4.94 34.14 -5.23
C PRO A 105 5.26 33.21 -6.42
N HIS A 106 6.16 32.23 -6.22
CA HIS A 106 6.61 31.30 -7.26
C HIS A 106 6.10 29.87 -7.05
N LEU A 107 5.09 29.68 -6.19
CA LEU A 107 4.57 28.35 -5.88
C LEU A 107 3.88 27.74 -7.10
N ARG A 108 4.40 26.58 -7.53
CA ARG A 108 3.90 25.79 -8.65
C ARG A 108 3.15 24.54 -8.18
N VAL A 109 3.54 23.97 -7.05
CA VAL A 109 2.93 22.73 -6.53
C VAL A 109 2.52 22.92 -5.08
N LEU A 110 1.24 22.70 -4.78
CA LEU A 110 0.68 22.70 -3.43
C LEU A 110 -0.09 21.41 -3.18
N LEU A 111 0.45 20.57 -2.29
CA LEU A 111 -0.16 19.28 -1.92
C LEU A 111 -0.68 19.33 -0.49
N LEU A 112 -2.00 19.18 -0.33
CA LEU A 112 -2.72 19.22 0.95
C LEU A 112 -3.51 17.94 1.22
N LYS A 113 -3.22 16.84 0.50
CA LYS A 113 -3.90 15.55 0.64
C LYS A 113 -4.02 15.09 2.10
N GLU A 114 -5.15 14.49 2.49
CA GLU A 114 -5.33 13.81 3.79
C GLU A 114 -5.00 14.67 5.03
N ASN A 115 -5.53 15.88 5.07
CA ASN A 115 -5.32 16.85 6.15
C ASN A 115 -6.58 17.18 6.96
N LYS A 116 -7.73 16.59 6.61
CA LYS A 116 -9.03 16.85 7.24
C LYS A 116 -9.38 18.34 7.19
N LEU A 117 -9.18 18.99 6.03
CA LEU A 117 -9.20 20.46 5.87
C LEU A 117 -10.50 21.14 6.36
N THR A 118 -11.61 20.41 6.41
CA THR A 118 -12.92 20.93 6.82
C THR A 118 -13.39 20.43 8.19
N LEU A 119 -12.72 19.43 8.79
CA LEU A 119 -13.16 18.81 10.05
C LEU A 119 -12.42 19.43 11.25
N VAL A 120 -13.15 20.13 12.12
CA VAL A 120 -12.59 20.81 13.31
C VAL A 120 -12.15 19.80 14.36
N ASP A 121 -13.03 18.89 14.74
CA ASP A 121 -12.78 17.85 15.75
C ASP A 121 -13.39 16.50 15.34
N ASN A 122 -13.09 15.44 16.10
CA ASN A 122 -13.65 14.11 15.82
C ASN A 122 -15.13 13.99 16.27
N ARG A 123 -15.77 15.08 16.73
CA ARG A 123 -17.18 15.11 17.15
C ARG A 123 -18.11 15.52 16.00
N GLY A 124 -17.57 15.70 14.79
CA GLY A 124 -18.35 16.00 13.60
C GLY A 124 -18.63 17.48 13.38
N GLN A 125 -17.84 18.39 13.97
CA GLN A 125 -17.91 19.82 13.68
C GLN A 125 -17.11 20.17 12.42
N TRP A 126 -17.69 20.98 11.53
CA TRP A 126 -17.11 21.35 10.23
C TRP A 126 -16.90 22.85 10.12
N ASP A 127 -15.77 23.27 9.54
CA ASP A 127 -15.47 24.66 9.19
C ASP A 127 -14.85 24.73 7.78
N TYR A 128 -15.60 25.32 6.85
CA TYR A 128 -15.20 25.46 5.45
C TYR A 128 -14.56 26.81 5.15
N ALA A 129 -14.67 27.80 6.06
CA ALA A 129 -14.22 29.16 5.78
C ALA A 129 -12.72 29.26 5.46
N PRO A 130 -11.81 28.58 6.19
CA PRO A 130 -10.38 28.65 5.89
C PRO A 130 -9.99 28.10 4.51
N ILE A 131 -10.61 26.98 4.10
CA ILE A 131 -10.33 26.40 2.79
C ILE A 131 -10.98 27.23 1.68
N ALA A 132 -12.17 27.80 1.90
CA ALA A 132 -12.78 28.75 0.97
C ALA A 132 -11.91 30.00 0.76
N GLU A 133 -11.31 30.54 1.83
CA GLU A 133 -10.35 31.65 1.75
C GLU A 133 -9.12 31.27 0.92
N LEU A 134 -8.53 30.10 1.17
CA LEU A 134 -7.36 29.63 0.44
C LEU A 134 -7.66 29.45 -1.06
N LEU A 135 -8.79 28.83 -1.40
CA LEU A 135 -9.18 28.60 -2.80
C LEU A 135 -9.62 29.88 -3.51
N SER A 136 -10.03 30.91 -2.76
CA SER A 136 -10.44 32.20 -3.32
C SER A 136 -9.28 33.15 -3.62
N THR A 137 -8.05 32.78 -3.27
CA THR A 137 -6.88 33.65 -3.39
C THR A 137 -6.51 33.99 -4.84
N HIS A 138 -5.98 35.20 -5.05
CA HIS A 138 -5.38 35.64 -6.32
C HIS A 138 -3.84 35.60 -6.29
N ALA A 139 -3.24 35.16 -5.18
CA ALA A 139 -1.80 35.18 -4.99
C ALA A 139 -1.06 34.05 -5.75
N LEU A 140 -1.70 32.89 -5.91
CA LEU A 140 -1.09 31.68 -6.49
C LEU A 140 -1.16 31.66 -8.03
N LYS A 141 -0.58 32.66 -8.69
CA LYS A 141 -0.62 32.80 -10.15
C LYS A 141 0.24 31.78 -10.89
N GLU A 142 1.28 31.28 -10.23
CA GLU A 142 2.23 30.30 -10.76
C GLU A 142 1.81 28.84 -10.50
N LEU A 143 0.68 28.61 -9.84
CA LEU A 143 0.25 27.28 -9.43
C LEU A 143 -0.08 26.41 -10.65
N GLU A 144 0.60 25.28 -10.74
CA GLU A 144 0.48 24.26 -11.78
C GLU A 144 -0.18 22.98 -11.25
N GLU A 145 0.02 22.63 -9.98
CA GLU A 145 -0.57 21.45 -9.35
C GLU A 145 -1.21 21.79 -7.99
N LEU A 146 -2.47 21.42 -7.83
CA LEU A 146 -3.23 21.54 -6.60
C LEU A 146 -3.81 20.18 -6.20
N GLY A 147 -3.36 19.64 -5.07
CA GLY A 147 -3.85 18.38 -4.52
C GLY A 147 -4.66 18.58 -3.26
N LEU A 148 -5.98 18.39 -3.33
CA LEU A 148 -6.93 18.51 -2.22
C LEU A 148 -7.54 17.17 -1.79
N SER A 149 -7.04 16.07 -2.33
CA SER A 149 -7.66 14.75 -2.16
C SER A 149 -7.83 14.31 -0.70
N ASN A 150 -8.89 13.54 -0.39
CA ASN A 150 -9.16 12.97 0.94
C ASN A 150 -9.28 14.04 2.06
N ASN A 151 -10.00 15.13 1.80
CA ASN A 151 -10.18 16.23 2.76
C ASN A 151 -11.63 16.62 3.03
N CYS A 152 -12.59 15.89 2.47
CA CYS A 152 -14.02 16.17 2.62
C CYS A 152 -14.42 17.62 2.27
N VAL A 153 -13.82 18.20 1.21
CA VAL A 153 -14.04 19.62 0.86
C VAL A 153 -15.41 19.84 0.23
N TYR A 154 -15.87 18.92 -0.63
CA TYR A 154 -17.06 19.08 -1.46
C TYR A 154 -18.14 18.02 -1.19
N VAL A 155 -18.26 17.56 0.07
CA VAL A 155 -19.12 16.40 0.43
C VAL A 155 -20.59 16.78 0.57
N ARG A 156 -20.91 18.05 0.84
CA ARG A 156 -22.29 18.52 1.04
C ARG A 156 -22.81 19.29 -0.16
N ASP A 157 -24.10 19.14 -0.43
CA ASP A 157 -24.84 19.97 -1.38
C ASP A 157 -24.95 21.41 -0.86
N VAL A 158 -25.02 22.37 -1.79
CA VAL A 158 -25.12 23.81 -1.48
C VAL A 158 -26.46 24.14 -0.78
N GLU A 159 -27.47 23.28 -0.94
CA GLU A 159 -28.82 23.49 -0.42
C GLU A 159 -29.08 22.63 0.82
N GLY A 160 -29.00 23.23 2.02
CA GLY A 160 -29.40 22.53 3.24
C GLY A 160 -28.92 23.11 4.57
N GLY A 161 -29.51 24.23 4.99
CA GLY A 161 -29.95 24.40 6.38
C GLY A 161 -28.92 24.34 7.50
N ASP A 162 -27.81 25.05 7.41
CA ASP A 162 -27.18 25.68 8.58
C ASP A 162 -26.39 26.89 8.07
N GLY A 163 -26.53 28.05 8.69
CA GLY A 163 -26.09 29.36 8.16
C GLY A 163 -24.57 29.58 8.05
N GLY A 164 -23.80 28.52 7.78
CA GLY A 164 -22.35 28.54 7.57
C GLY A 164 -21.93 28.85 6.13
N VAL A 165 -20.65 29.21 5.97
CA VAL A 165 -20.03 29.46 4.66
C VAL A 165 -20.09 28.19 3.82
N VAL A 166 -20.80 28.26 2.69
CA VAL A 166 -20.86 27.18 1.70
C VAL A 166 -19.72 27.36 0.69
N ILE A 167 -18.92 26.31 0.49
CA ILE A 167 -17.87 26.30 -0.54
C ILE A 167 -18.41 25.66 -1.82
N SER A 168 -18.11 26.27 -2.98
CA SER A 168 -18.50 25.74 -4.28
C SER A 168 -17.28 25.27 -5.06
N ALA A 169 -17.35 24.10 -5.69
CA ALA A 169 -16.30 23.67 -6.60
C ALA A 169 -16.17 24.59 -7.82
N ALA A 170 -17.22 25.37 -8.15
CA ALA A 170 -17.15 26.44 -9.15
C ALA A 170 -16.08 27.50 -8.81
N ASP A 171 -15.76 27.69 -7.53
CA ASP A 171 -14.74 28.63 -7.09
C ASP A 171 -13.35 28.29 -7.64
N LEU A 172 -13.09 27.05 -8.05
CA LEU A 172 -11.83 26.65 -8.68
C LEU A 172 -11.73 27.08 -10.15
N ALA A 173 -12.87 27.34 -10.80
CA ALA A 173 -12.95 27.65 -12.23
C ALA A 173 -13.27 29.13 -12.53
N VAL A 174 -13.20 30.00 -11.51
CA VAL A 174 -13.41 31.45 -11.67
C VAL A 174 -12.37 32.03 -12.64
N PRO A 175 -12.77 32.93 -13.57
CA PRO A 175 -11.84 33.52 -14.52
C PRO A 175 -10.59 34.14 -13.89
N GLY A 176 -9.42 33.82 -14.44
CA GLY A 176 -8.13 34.30 -13.94
C GLY A 176 -7.64 33.63 -12.64
N ARG A 177 -8.39 32.70 -12.06
CA ARG A 177 -7.96 31.90 -10.91
C ARG A 177 -7.09 30.73 -11.37
N PHE A 178 -5.94 30.56 -10.71
CA PHE A 178 -4.91 29.55 -11.02
C PHE A 178 -4.64 29.40 -12.54
N PRO A 179 -4.21 30.46 -13.24
CA PRO A 179 -4.15 30.49 -14.70
C PRO A 179 -3.19 29.46 -15.32
N LYS A 180 -2.21 28.98 -14.54
CA LYS A 180 -1.22 27.98 -14.95
C LYS A 180 -1.57 26.56 -14.49
N LEU A 181 -2.74 26.35 -13.89
CA LEU A 181 -3.11 25.05 -13.30
C LEU A 181 -3.21 23.98 -14.38
N ARG A 182 -2.34 22.97 -14.26
CA ARG A 182 -2.27 21.81 -15.15
C ARG A 182 -2.84 20.56 -14.50
N ARG A 183 -2.68 20.41 -13.18
CA ARG A 183 -3.08 19.20 -12.46
C ARG A 183 -3.96 19.55 -11.28
N LEU A 184 -5.17 18.99 -11.28
CA LEU A 184 -6.16 19.24 -10.25
C LEU A 184 -6.63 17.90 -9.68
N ASP A 185 -6.24 17.63 -8.43
CA ASP A 185 -6.68 16.43 -7.70
C ASP A 185 -7.69 16.80 -6.62
N LEU A 186 -8.96 16.50 -6.91
CA LEU A 186 -10.10 16.68 -6.02
C LEU A 186 -10.62 15.34 -5.50
N GLY A 187 -9.91 14.24 -5.76
CA GLY A 187 -10.42 12.92 -5.49
C GLY A 187 -10.48 12.60 -4.02
N ALA A 188 -11.46 11.82 -3.59
CA ALA A 188 -11.51 11.32 -2.24
C ALA A 188 -11.80 9.82 -2.20
N ASP A 189 -11.56 9.21 -1.05
CA ASP A 189 -11.98 7.86 -0.75
C ASP A 189 -13.52 7.80 -0.75
N LEU A 190 -14.08 6.59 -0.90
CA LEU A 190 -15.52 6.30 -1.07
C LEU A 190 -16.47 7.16 -0.20
N PHE A 191 -16.09 7.45 1.05
CA PHE A 191 -16.93 8.10 2.04
C PHE A 191 -16.77 9.64 2.12
N SER A 192 -15.87 10.23 1.33
CA SER A 192 -15.48 11.65 1.45
C SER A 192 -15.46 12.42 0.11
N GLY A 193 -16.07 11.83 -0.91
CA GLY A 193 -16.02 12.32 -2.29
C GLY A 193 -16.90 13.52 -2.59
N MET A 194 -16.62 14.16 -3.73
CA MET A 194 -17.34 15.32 -4.23
C MET A 194 -18.79 14.95 -4.62
N ALA A 195 -19.78 15.66 -4.07
CA ALA A 195 -21.19 15.55 -4.42
C ALA A 195 -21.42 15.81 -5.92
N SER A 196 -22.51 15.27 -6.49
CA SER A 196 -22.77 15.43 -7.93
C SER A 196 -23.05 16.88 -8.32
N SER A 197 -23.81 17.60 -7.50
CA SER A 197 -24.11 19.03 -7.65
C SER A 197 -22.84 19.89 -7.70
N GLN A 198 -21.85 19.57 -6.87
CA GLN A 198 -20.55 20.26 -6.84
C GLN A 198 -19.75 20.00 -8.11
N LEU A 199 -19.73 18.75 -8.59
CA LEU A 199 -19.09 18.44 -9.87
C LEU A 199 -19.79 19.16 -11.03
N ALA A 200 -21.13 19.24 -11.01
CA ALA A 200 -21.91 19.98 -11.99
C ALA A 200 -21.59 21.48 -11.97
N ALA A 201 -21.50 22.08 -10.78
CA ALA A 201 -21.13 23.48 -10.59
C ALA A 201 -19.72 23.76 -11.14
N PHE A 202 -18.74 22.90 -10.84
CA PHE A 202 -17.39 23.00 -11.38
C PHE A 202 -17.38 22.89 -12.91
N ALA A 203 -18.03 21.87 -13.47
CA ALA A 203 -18.08 21.65 -14.91
C ALA A 203 -18.77 22.80 -15.66
N THR A 204 -19.83 23.37 -15.08
CA THR A 204 -20.53 24.52 -15.64
C THR A 204 -19.64 25.77 -15.61
N ALA A 205 -18.90 25.98 -14.51
CA ALA A 205 -18.00 27.11 -14.37
C ALA A 205 -16.81 27.07 -15.36
N LEU A 206 -16.37 25.88 -15.79
CA LEU A 206 -15.39 25.74 -16.88
C LEU A 206 -15.92 26.27 -18.24
N GLY A 207 -17.24 26.38 -18.39
CA GLY A 207 -17.91 27.00 -19.54
C GLY A 207 -17.72 28.51 -19.64
N VAL A 208 -17.34 29.18 -18.56
CA VAL A 208 -17.24 30.64 -18.50
C VAL A 208 -15.96 31.12 -19.20
N GLU A 209 -16.06 32.22 -19.95
CA GLU A 209 -14.90 32.82 -20.62
C GLU A 209 -13.84 33.26 -19.60
N GLY A 210 -12.59 32.82 -19.82
CA GLY A 210 -11.46 33.09 -18.91
C GLY A 210 -11.24 32.05 -17.81
N ALA A 211 -12.04 30.99 -17.74
CA ALA A 211 -11.81 29.83 -16.88
C ALA A 211 -10.46 29.13 -17.19
N PRO A 212 -9.89 28.34 -16.25
CA PRO A 212 -8.60 27.68 -16.43
C PRO A 212 -8.66 26.59 -17.53
N ARG A 213 -8.22 26.95 -18.75
CA ARG A 213 -8.12 26.04 -19.91
C ARG A 213 -6.80 25.27 -20.00
N SER A 214 -5.89 25.50 -19.05
CA SER A 214 -4.56 24.89 -18.98
C SER A 214 -4.54 23.52 -18.28
N VAL A 215 -5.68 23.06 -17.76
CA VAL A 215 -5.80 21.79 -17.05
C VAL A 215 -5.52 20.62 -18.01
N GLN A 216 -4.48 19.86 -17.69
CA GLN A 216 -3.99 18.68 -18.41
C GLN A 216 -4.39 17.38 -17.70
N GLU A 217 -4.50 17.39 -16.38
CA GLU A 217 -4.88 16.23 -15.57
C GLU A 217 -5.98 16.60 -14.58
N LEU A 218 -7.10 15.88 -14.65
CA LEU A 218 -8.23 16.02 -13.74
C LEU A 218 -8.47 14.69 -13.02
N ILE A 219 -8.40 14.71 -11.68
CA ILE A 219 -8.62 13.55 -10.83
C ILE A 219 -9.84 13.82 -9.94
N ILE A 220 -10.89 13.02 -10.15
CA ILE A 220 -12.14 13.06 -9.38
C ILE A 220 -12.40 11.63 -8.90
N ARG A 221 -12.36 11.41 -7.59
CA ARG A 221 -12.58 10.10 -6.97
C ARG A 221 -13.65 10.21 -5.89
N GLY A 222 -14.44 9.17 -5.72
CA GLY A 222 -15.49 9.08 -4.73
C GLY A 222 -16.64 10.07 -4.96
N GLY A 223 -17.74 9.86 -4.25
CA GLY A 223 -18.88 10.77 -4.21
C GLY A 223 -19.89 10.54 -5.33
N GLY A 224 -20.88 11.43 -5.40
CA GLY A 224 -22.08 11.24 -6.23
C GLY A 224 -22.98 10.11 -5.73
N SER A 225 -24.23 10.12 -6.17
CA SER A 225 -25.16 9.02 -5.93
C SER A 225 -25.80 8.57 -7.24
N PRO A 226 -26.20 7.29 -7.39
CA PRO A 226 -26.80 6.79 -8.64
C PRO A 226 -28.03 7.57 -9.10
N GLY A 227 -28.75 8.23 -8.18
CA GLY A 227 -29.94 9.03 -8.50
C GLY A 227 -29.63 10.43 -9.05
N THR A 228 -28.38 10.89 -9.02
CA THR A 228 -28.00 12.25 -9.42
C THR A 228 -26.86 12.23 -10.45
N PRO A 229 -27.11 11.90 -11.73
CA PRO A 229 -26.05 11.81 -12.77
C PRO A 229 -25.53 13.17 -13.25
N GLU A 230 -26.12 14.26 -12.79
CA GLU A 230 -25.92 15.64 -13.25
C GLU A 230 -24.45 16.08 -13.27
N GLY A 231 -23.64 15.68 -12.29
CA GLY A 231 -22.22 16.02 -12.22
C GLY A 231 -21.41 15.44 -13.39
N VAL A 232 -21.54 14.14 -13.65
CA VAL A 232 -20.82 13.47 -14.75
C VAL A 232 -21.35 13.94 -16.11
N VAL A 233 -22.65 14.18 -16.23
CA VAL A 233 -23.28 14.72 -17.44
C VAL A 233 -22.79 16.15 -17.72
N ALA A 234 -22.72 17.01 -16.71
CA ALA A 234 -22.20 18.36 -16.86
C ALA A 234 -20.72 18.35 -17.27
N LEU A 235 -19.92 17.45 -16.69
CA LEU A 235 -18.52 17.26 -17.10
C LEU A 235 -18.42 16.83 -18.57
N ALA A 236 -19.22 15.86 -19.00
CA ALA A 236 -19.29 15.45 -20.41
C ALA A 236 -19.66 16.64 -21.34
N ASN A 237 -20.66 17.44 -20.97
CA ASN A 237 -21.06 18.62 -21.73
C ASN A 237 -19.91 19.65 -21.84
N SER A 238 -19.15 19.88 -20.77
CA SER A 238 -18.00 20.78 -20.77
C SER A 238 -16.85 20.30 -21.67
N LEU A 239 -16.68 18.98 -21.79
CA LEU A 239 -15.71 18.39 -22.71
C LEU A 239 -16.17 18.56 -24.17
N THR A 240 -17.45 18.33 -24.43
CA THR A 240 -18.06 18.54 -25.76
C THR A 240 -17.95 19.99 -26.22
N SER A 241 -18.15 20.96 -25.32
CA SER A 241 -17.99 22.38 -25.61
C SER A 241 -16.53 22.84 -25.73
N GLY A 242 -15.55 21.95 -25.48
CA GLY A 242 -14.12 22.26 -25.60
C GLY A 242 -13.58 23.16 -24.48
N CYS A 243 -14.17 23.09 -23.28
CA CYS A 243 -13.72 23.87 -22.13
C CYS A 243 -12.35 23.43 -21.59
N LEU A 244 -11.96 22.17 -21.84
CA LEU A 244 -10.71 21.57 -21.38
C LEU A 244 -9.83 21.09 -22.56
N PRO A 245 -9.38 21.98 -23.46
CA PRO A 245 -8.72 21.58 -24.71
C PRO A 245 -7.34 20.94 -24.49
N GLN A 246 -6.70 21.20 -23.34
CA GLN A 246 -5.39 20.62 -23.00
C GLN A 246 -5.50 19.33 -22.19
N LEU A 247 -6.70 18.80 -21.95
CA LEU A 247 -6.87 17.60 -21.13
C LEU A 247 -6.18 16.40 -21.79
N THR A 248 -5.24 15.82 -21.04
CA THR A 248 -4.49 14.62 -21.42
C THR A 248 -4.75 13.46 -20.46
N GLY A 249 -5.19 13.72 -19.22
CA GLY A 249 -5.46 12.70 -18.22
C GLY A 249 -6.79 12.92 -17.50
N LEU A 250 -7.65 11.89 -17.50
CA LEU A 250 -8.88 11.87 -16.70
C LEU A 250 -8.88 10.63 -15.81
N THR A 251 -8.99 10.84 -14.50
CA THR A 251 -9.21 9.78 -13.52
C THR A 251 -10.55 9.98 -12.83
N MET A 252 -11.46 9.02 -13.00
CA MET A 252 -12.76 8.97 -12.37
C MET A 252 -12.98 7.61 -11.69
N GLN A 253 -12.86 7.56 -10.36
CA GLN A 253 -12.93 6.29 -9.62
C GLN A 253 -13.99 6.36 -8.52
N TYR A 254 -14.70 5.26 -8.32
CA TYR A 254 -15.65 5.05 -7.24
C TYR A 254 -16.75 6.11 -7.14
N ARG A 255 -17.21 6.63 -8.28
CA ARG A 255 -18.31 7.60 -8.33
C ARG A 255 -19.65 6.88 -8.48
N GLY A 256 -20.60 7.22 -7.61
CA GLY A 256 -21.96 6.68 -7.64
C GLY A 256 -22.83 7.28 -8.75
N ASP A 257 -22.55 8.53 -9.16
CA ASP A 257 -23.28 9.26 -10.20
C ASP A 257 -22.78 9.01 -11.63
N ALA A 258 -21.74 8.19 -11.80
CA ALA A 258 -21.29 7.72 -13.11
C ALA A 258 -22.20 6.58 -13.60
N THR A 259 -23.47 6.88 -13.86
CA THR A 259 -24.48 5.94 -14.40
C THR A 259 -24.20 5.57 -15.86
N GLY A 260 -24.94 4.58 -16.40
CA GLY A 260 -24.72 4.06 -17.77
C GLY A 260 -24.79 5.17 -18.80
N GLU A 261 -25.89 5.90 -18.80
CA GLU A 261 -26.12 7.06 -19.66
C GLU A 261 -25.09 8.17 -19.46
N ALA A 262 -24.71 8.46 -18.21
CA ALA A 262 -23.73 9.48 -17.91
C ALA A 262 -22.33 9.11 -18.46
N LEU A 263 -21.93 7.84 -18.35
CA LEU A 263 -20.69 7.35 -18.94
C LEU A 263 -20.75 7.28 -20.46
N VAL A 264 -21.89 6.94 -21.06
CA VAL A 264 -22.09 7.02 -22.52
C VAL A 264 -21.83 8.46 -23.00
N SER A 265 -22.45 9.44 -22.34
CA SER A 265 -22.24 10.86 -22.65
C SER A 265 -20.77 11.26 -22.49
N LEU A 266 -20.13 10.85 -21.40
CA LEU A 266 -18.73 11.12 -21.14
C LEU A 266 -17.82 10.52 -22.22
N CYS A 267 -17.99 9.25 -22.58
CA CYS A 267 -17.15 8.56 -23.58
C CYS A 267 -17.30 9.21 -24.96
N ARG A 268 -18.52 9.51 -25.41
CA ARG A 268 -18.77 10.22 -26.67
C ARG A 268 -18.13 11.61 -26.67
N SER A 269 -18.20 12.32 -25.55
CA SER A 269 -17.58 13.65 -25.39
C SER A 269 -16.05 13.58 -25.49
N LEU A 270 -15.43 12.56 -24.90
CA LEU A 270 -13.99 12.32 -25.01
C LEU A 270 -13.56 11.96 -26.45
N GLY A 271 -14.41 11.20 -27.15
CA GLY A 271 -14.21 10.83 -28.56
C GLY A 271 -14.38 11.95 -29.58
N GLY A 272 -15.00 13.07 -29.20
CA GLY A 272 -15.33 14.18 -30.10
C GLY A 272 -14.14 14.99 -30.63
N GLY A 273 -12.89 14.58 -30.40
CA GLY A 273 -11.67 15.20 -30.93
C GLY A 273 -11.32 16.57 -30.33
N ARG A 274 -12.04 17.01 -29.30
CA ARG A 274 -11.78 18.27 -28.58
C ARG A 274 -10.60 18.19 -27.60
N THR A 275 -10.17 16.98 -27.27
CA THR A 275 -9.08 16.71 -26.33
C THR A 275 -8.14 15.66 -26.93
N SER A 276 -6.87 15.69 -26.56
CA SER A 276 -5.89 14.66 -26.94
C SER A 276 -5.56 13.79 -25.73
N LEU A 277 -6.54 12.99 -25.32
CA LEU A 277 -6.43 12.18 -24.11
C LEU A 277 -5.34 11.10 -24.23
N LYS A 278 -4.41 11.11 -23.29
CA LYS A 278 -3.31 10.14 -23.14
C LYS A 278 -3.58 9.11 -22.04
N SER A 279 -4.32 9.47 -21.00
CA SER A 279 -4.61 8.58 -19.87
C SER A 279 -6.08 8.63 -19.48
N LEU A 280 -6.74 7.48 -19.46
CA LEU A 280 -8.11 7.31 -19.00
C LEU A 280 -8.17 6.23 -17.92
N ASN A 281 -8.65 6.61 -16.74
CA ASN A 281 -8.82 5.68 -15.62
C ASN A 281 -10.25 5.78 -15.07
N LEU A 282 -11.05 4.75 -15.30
CA LEU A 282 -12.45 4.67 -14.86
C LEU A 282 -12.66 3.44 -13.97
N HIS A 283 -13.12 3.65 -12.73
CA HIS A 283 -13.52 2.56 -11.81
C HIS A 283 -14.92 2.81 -11.26
N PRO A 284 -15.97 2.65 -12.07
CA PRO A 284 -17.30 3.09 -11.69
C PRO A 284 -18.04 2.06 -10.81
N LEU A 285 -18.97 2.54 -9.97
CA LEU A 285 -19.70 1.74 -8.97
C LEU A 285 -21.04 1.14 -9.45
N GLY A 286 -21.45 1.41 -10.71
CA GLY A 286 -22.75 1.00 -11.24
C GLY A 286 -22.67 0.00 -12.40
N VAL A 287 -23.83 -0.50 -12.85
CA VAL A 287 -23.95 -1.35 -14.05
C VAL A 287 -23.91 -0.47 -15.31
N LEU A 288 -22.90 -0.69 -16.16
CA LEU A 288 -22.49 0.29 -17.19
C LEU A 288 -22.10 -0.35 -18.52
N SER A 289 -22.73 -1.48 -18.87
CA SER A 289 -22.48 -2.14 -20.16
C SER A 289 -22.54 -1.16 -21.33
N GLU A 290 -23.55 -0.28 -21.35
CA GLU A 290 -23.72 0.77 -22.36
C GLU A 290 -22.56 1.76 -22.39
N GLY A 291 -22.04 2.17 -21.23
CA GLY A 291 -20.89 3.08 -21.14
C GLY A 291 -19.60 2.45 -21.66
N VAL A 292 -19.38 1.17 -21.38
CA VAL A 292 -18.23 0.40 -21.90
C VAL A 292 -18.37 0.16 -23.40
N GLU A 293 -19.59 -0.13 -23.88
CA GLU A 293 -19.88 -0.24 -25.32
C GLU A 293 -19.61 1.08 -26.03
N ALA A 294 -20.10 2.21 -25.52
CA ALA A 294 -19.82 3.54 -26.08
C ALA A 294 -18.31 3.84 -26.12
N LEU A 295 -17.55 3.44 -25.09
CA LEU A 295 -16.09 3.55 -25.11
C LEU A 295 -15.47 2.69 -26.22
N ALA A 296 -15.95 1.47 -26.42
CA ALA A 296 -15.49 0.59 -27.51
C ALA A 296 -15.80 1.19 -28.88
N GLU A 297 -16.98 1.77 -29.08
CA GLU A 297 -17.36 2.46 -30.32
C GLU A 297 -16.42 3.64 -30.61
N VAL A 298 -16.20 4.50 -29.61
CA VAL A 298 -15.31 5.67 -29.72
C VAL A 298 -13.87 5.25 -30.06
N ILE A 299 -13.37 4.17 -29.47
CA ILE A 299 -12.04 3.63 -29.79
C ILE A 299 -12.00 3.12 -31.22
N ARG A 300 -13.01 2.34 -31.63
CA ARG A 300 -13.12 1.79 -32.99
C ARG A 300 -13.18 2.88 -34.06
N GLU A 301 -13.79 4.02 -33.75
CA GLU A 301 -13.85 5.21 -34.61
C GLU A 301 -12.55 6.04 -34.61
N GLY A 302 -11.57 5.68 -33.77
CA GLY A 302 -10.29 6.38 -33.65
C GLY A 302 -10.35 7.67 -32.82
N GLY A 303 -11.45 7.92 -32.10
CA GLY A 303 -11.64 9.12 -31.27
C GLY A 303 -10.64 9.23 -30.10
N LEU A 304 -9.98 8.12 -29.73
CA LEU A 304 -8.97 8.04 -28.67
C LEU A 304 -7.61 7.54 -29.19
N SER A 305 -7.20 7.94 -30.40
CA SER A 305 -5.95 7.50 -31.03
C SER A 305 -4.68 7.88 -30.25
N SER A 306 -4.73 8.93 -29.44
CA SER A 306 -3.61 9.42 -28.61
C SER A 306 -3.48 8.69 -27.27
N LEU A 307 -4.35 7.72 -26.97
CA LEU A 307 -4.40 7.08 -25.66
C LEU A 307 -3.16 6.19 -25.44
N GLU A 308 -2.43 6.46 -24.36
CA GLU A 308 -1.24 5.73 -23.93
C GLU A 308 -1.54 4.81 -22.73
N ASN A 309 -2.52 5.18 -21.88
CA ASN A 309 -2.90 4.43 -20.69
C ASN A 309 -4.42 4.29 -20.57
N LEU A 310 -4.91 3.06 -20.46
CA LEU A 310 -6.31 2.75 -20.19
C LEU A 310 -6.41 1.84 -18.97
N SER A 311 -7.24 2.23 -18.00
CA SER A 311 -7.51 1.46 -16.80
C SER A 311 -9.01 1.42 -16.53
N LEU A 312 -9.59 0.23 -16.56
CA LEU A 312 -11.00 -0.02 -16.27
C LEU A 312 -11.12 -1.12 -15.21
N ASP A 313 -11.87 -0.88 -14.14
CA ASP A 313 -12.20 -1.91 -13.14
C ASP A 313 -13.72 -1.94 -12.97
N LEU A 314 -14.30 -3.07 -13.34
CA LEU A 314 -15.74 -3.34 -13.43
C LEU A 314 -16.13 -4.50 -12.50
N ARG A 315 -15.26 -4.90 -11.55
CA ARG A 315 -15.48 -6.08 -10.68
C ARG A 315 -16.57 -5.90 -9.63
N GLU A 316 -16.96 -4.68 -9.31
CA GLU A 316 -18.07 -4.42 -8.38
C GLU A 316 -19.44 -4.61 -9.04
N ASN A 317 -19.48 -4.93 -10.34
CA ASN A 317 -20.71 -4.90 -11.14
C ASN A 317 -21.02 -6.26 -11.78
N SER A 318 -22.30 -6.54 -11.99
CA SER A 318 -22.78 -7.78 -12.61
C SER A 318 -22.99 -7.61 -14.13
N ALA A 319 -22.53 -8.61 -14.90
CA ALA A 319 -22.75 -8.81 -16.34
C ALA A 319 -22.07 -7.83 -17.33
N HIS A 320 -20.74 -7.94 -17.51
CA HIS A 320 -19.96 -7.12 -18.46
C HIS A 320 -19.21 -7.86 -19.57
N GLY A 321 -19.26 -9.21 -19.61
CA GLY A 321 -18.50 -10.02 -20.59
C GLY A 321 -18.62 -9.49 -22.02
N ASP A 322 -19.84 -9.35 -22.54
CA ASP A 322 -20.08 -8.89 -23.92
C ASP A 322 -19.50 -7.50 -24.21
N SER A 323 -19.72 -6.55 -23.29
CA SER A 323 -19.22 -5.18 -23.43
C SER A 323 -17.68 -5.10 -23.39
N VAL A 324 -17.05 -5.89 -22.51
CA VAL A 324 -15.59 -5.99 -22.42
C VAL A 324 -15.02 -6.70 -23.66
N GLY A 325 -15.73 -7.70 -24.20
CA GLY A 325 -15.35 -8.37 -25.42
C GLY A 325 -15.29 -7.41 -26.61
N ARG A 326 -16.34 -6.59 -26.79
CA ARG A 326 -16.37 -5.52 -27.81
C ARG A 326 -15.27 -4.48 -27.62
N LEU A 327 -14.98 -4.11 -26.38
CA LEU A 327 -13.85 -3.23 -26.06
C LEU A 327 -12.51 -3.86 -26.46
N GLY A 328 -12.32 -5.15 -26.16
CA GLY A 328 -11.15 -5.91 -26.56
C GLY A 328 -10.93 -5.89 -28.06
N GLU A 329 -11.97 -6.18 -28.84
CA GLU A 329 -11.94 -6.10 -30.31
C GLU A 329 -11.64 -4.70 -30.82
N ALA A 330 -12.27 -3.66 -30.28
CA ALA A 330 -12.03 -2.28 -30.68
C ALA A 330 -10.57 -1.84 -30.44
N LEU A 331 -9.99 -2.26 -29.32
CA LEU A 331 -8.58 -2.01 -29.00
C LEU A 331 -7.64 -2.74 -29.99
N GLY A 332 -7.99 -3.99 -30.34
CA GLY A 332 -7.24 -4.83 -31.28
C GLY A 332 -7.26 -4.34 -32.73
N GLY A 333 -8.38 -3.73 -33.14
CA GLY A 333 -8.60 -3.17 -34.47
C GLY A 333 -7.74 -1.93 -34.79
N GLY A 334 -6.89 -1.48 -33.87
CA GLY A 334 -5.95 -0.38 -34.09
C GLY A 334 -6.49 1.00 -33.72
N GLY A 335 -7.59 1.09 -32.96
CA GLY A 335 -8.17 2.35 -32.51
C GLY A 335 -7.27 3.17 -31.56
N CYS A 336 -6.35 2.51 -30.86
CA CYS A 336 -5.39 3.13 -29.94
C CYS A 336 -3.96 2.61 -30.19
N PRO A 337 -3.30 2.99 -31.30
CA PRO A 337 -1.98 2.45 -31.67
C PRO A 337 -0.86 2.85 -30.70
N GLY A 338 -1.05 3.97 -29.97
CA GLY A 338 -0.12 4.48 -28.96
C GLY A 338 -0.26 3.82 -27.58
N LEU A 339 -1.18 2.87 -27.38
CA LEU A 339 -1.49 2.32 -26.06
C LEU A 339 -0.29 1.54 -25.51
N GLN A 340 0.24 1.99 -24.37
CA GLN A 340 1.39 1.40 -23.69
C GLN A 340 0.99 0.60 -22.46
N LYS A 341 -0.09 0.98 -21.78
CA LYS A 341 -0.59 0.31 -20.57
C LYS A 341 -2.09 0.05 -20.66
N LEU A 342 -2.48 -1.20 -20.47
CA LEU A 342 -3.87 -1.64 -20.41
C LEU A 342 -4.11 -2.40 -19.11
N THR A 343 -5.03 -1.90 -18.28
CA THR A 343 -5.53 -2.57 -17.09
C THR A 343 -7.02 -2.80 -17.24
N LEU A 344 -7.46 -4.05 -17.18
CA LEU A 344 -8.87 -4.44 -17.22
C LEU A 344 -9.19 -5.37 -16.05
N GLY A 345 -10.22 -5.06 -15.29
CA GLY A 345 -10.80 -5.92 -14.26
C GLY A 345 -12.29 -6.09 -14.50
N TRP A 346 -12.82 -7.32 -14.52
CA TRP A 346 -14.26 -7.55 -14.64
C TRP A 346 -14.67 -8.92 -14.11
N ASN A 347 -15.98 -9.08 -13.92
CA ASN A 347 -16.61 -10.36 -13.66
C ASN A 347 -17.52 -10.73 -14.83
N GLU A 348 -17.55 -12.00 -15.21
CA GLU A 348 -18.49 -12.52 -16.20
C GLU A 348 -18.97 -13.94 -15.83
N ALA A 349 -20.11 -14.35 -16.38
CA ALA A 349 -20.65 -15.69 -16.15
C ALA A 349 -20.18 -16.71 -17.20
N GLY A 350 -19.70 -16.25 -18.36
CA GLY A 350 -19.18 -17.06 -19.46
C GLY A 350 -17.74 -16.72 -19.78
N ASP A 351 -17.40 -16.65 -21.07
CA ASP A 351 -16.05 -16.40 -21.58
C ASP A 351 -15.99 -15.36 -22.72
N VAL A 352 -17.11 -14.71 -23.03
CA VAL A 352 -17.24 -13.78 -24.16
C VAL A 352 -16.31 -12.58 -24.00
N GLY A 353 -16.18 -12.07 -22.76
CA GLY A 353 -15.28 -10.96 -22.46
C GLY A 353 -13.82 -11.33 -22.68
N VAL A 354 -13.40 -12.45 -22.09
CA VAL A 354 -12.06 -13.01 -22.30
C VAL A 354 -11.79 -13.29 -23.79
N ALA A 355 -12.76 -13.88 -24.51
CA ALA A 355 -12.63 -14.20 -25.93
C ALA A 355 -12.43 -12.95 -26.79
N GLY A 356 -13.21 -11.88 -26.56
CA GLY A 356 -13.06 -10.62 -27.30
C GLY A 356 -11.73 -9.92 -27.00
N VAL A 357 -11.27 -9.94 -25.75
CA VAL A 357 -9.92 -9.44 -25.38
C VAL A 357 -8.84 -10.28 -26.05
N ALA A 358 -8.95 -11.61 -26.05
CA ALA A 358 -8.02 -12.50 -26.73
C ALA A 358 -7.95 -12.22 -28.23
N LYS A 359 -9.11 -12.09 -28.89
CA LYS A 359 -9.20 -11.75 -30.30
C LYS A 359 -8.52 -10.41 -30.59
N GLY A 360 -8.82 -9.37 -29.83
CA GLY A 360 -8.21 -8.05 -30.00
C GLY A 360 -6.69 -8.05 -29.82
N LEU A 361 -6.18 -8.73 -28.78
CA LEU A 361 -4.74 -8.93 -28.60
C LEU A 361 -4.09 -9.70 -29.77
N GLY A 362 -4.87 -10.57 -30.42
CA GLY A 362 -4.46 -11.38 -31.57
C GLY A 362 -4.54 -10.68 -32.92
N GLU A 363 -5.15 -9.51 -33.03
CA GLU A 363 -5.24 -8.72 -34.28
C GLU A 363 -3.98 -7.90 -34.55
N GLY A 364 -3.17 -7.63 -33.52
CA GLY A 364 -1.86 -6.98 -33.65
C GLY A 364 -1.89 -5.45 -33.70
N GLY A 365 -3.05 -4.80 -33.53
CA GLY A 365 -3.15 -3.33 -33.47
C GLY A 365 -2.53 -2.70 -32.21
N LEU A 366 -2.20 -3.50 -31.19
CA LEU A 366 -1.63 -3.07 -29.92
C LEU A 366 -0.09 -3.18 -29.89
N SER A 367 0.57 -2.70 -30.96
CA SER A 367 2.03 -2.85 -31.14
C SER A 367 2.88 -2.12 -30.09
N SER A 368 2.34 -1.05 -29.48
CA SER A 368 3.02 -0.24 -28.46
C SER A 368 2.82 -0.74 -27.03
N LEU A 369 1.98 -1.78 -26.83
CA LEU A 369 1.59 -2.23 -25.49
C LEU A 369 2.78 -2.86 -24.75
N ARG A 370 3.16 -2.24 -23.63
CA ARG A 370 4.28 -2.66 -22.77
C ARG A 370 3.81 -3.36 -21.51
N SER A 371 2.66 -2.96 -20.98
CA SER A 371 2.11 -3.48 -19.73
C SER A 371 0.65 -3.87 -19.92
N LEU A 372 0.34 -5.14 -19.65
CA LEU A 372 -1.02 -5.68 -19.65
C LEU A 372 -1.34 -6.24 -18.26
N SER A 373 -2.46 -5.81 -17.69
CA SER A 373 -2.97 -6.32 -16.43
C SER A 373 -4.43 -6.76 -16.60
N LEU A 374 -4.71 -8.04 -16.39
CA LEU A 374 -6.05 -8.61 -16.47
C LEU A 374 -6.43 -9.21 -15.11
N SER A 375 -7.60 -8.84 -14.60
CA SER A 375 -8.19 -9.44 -13.39
C SER A 375 -9.59 -9.93 -13.71
N VAL A 376 -9.77 -11.23 -13.87
CA VAL A 376 -11.04 -11.81 -14.34
C VAL A 376 -11.59 -12.77 -13.31
N ARG A 377 -12.90 -12.67 -13.04
CA ARG A 377 -13.67 -13.72 -12.36
C ARG A 377 -14.73 -14.23 -13.33
N ASP A 378 -14.52 -15.43 -13.85
CA ASP A 378 -15.31 -16.02 -14.92
C ASP A 378 -15.64 -17.50 -14.65
N ARG A 379 -16.25 -18.14 -15.65
CA ARG A 379 -16.44 -19.60 -15.71
C ARG A 379 -15.67 -20.16 -16.91
N LYS A 380 -15.60 -21.49 -17.00
CA LYS A 380 -14.94 -22.22 -18.10
C LYS A 380 -15.46 -21.78 -19.47
N GLY A 381 -14.56 -21.67 -20.44
CA GLY A 381 -14.90 -21.47 -21.85
C GLY A 381 -13.69 -21.53 -22.78
N GLU A 382 -13.93 -21.39 -24.08
CA GLU A 382 -12.90 -21.37 -25.11
C GLU A 382 -12.15 -20.03 -25.13
N GLY A 383 -12.75 -18.95 -24.61
CA GLY A 383 -12.15 -17.63 -24.51
C GLY A 383 -10.83 -17.64 -23.73
N GLN A 384 -10.75 -18.38 -22.63
CA GLN A 384 -9.53 -18.51 -21.83
C GLN A 384 -8.41 -19.26 -22.58
N ILE A 385 -8.77 -20.31 -23.34
CA ILE A 385 -7.83 -21.03 -24.21
C ILE A 385 -7.28 -20.08 -25.27
N ALA A 386 -8.16 -19.29 -25.91
CA ALA A 386 -7.77 -18.29 -26.90
C ALA A 386 -6.83 -17.24 -26.30
N LEU A 387 -7.11 -16.76 -25.09
CA LEU A 387 -6.25 -15.81 -24.38
C LEU A 387 -4.85 -16.41 -24.12
N GLY A 388 -4.80 -17.61 -23.56
CA GLY A 388 -3.53 -18.30 -23.28
C GLY A 388 -2.68 -18.48 -24.54
N LYS A 389 -3.31 -18.85 -25.66
CA LYS A 389 -2.64 -18.97 -26.97
C LYS A 389 -2.07 -17.63 -27.41
N VAL A 390 -2.89 -16.58 -27.43
CA VAL A 390 -2.52 -15.26 -27.95
C VAL A 390 -1.36 -14.65 -27.16
N LEU A 391 -1.36 -14.77 -25.84
CA LEU A 391 -0.24 -14.34 -24.99
C LEU A 391 1.08 -15.01 -25.36
N CYS A 392 1.04 -16.21 -25.94
CA CYS A 392 2.20 -16.98 -26.39
C CYS A 392 2.52 -16.85 -27.88
N THR A 393 1.74 -16.07 -28.67
CA THR A 393 1.96 -15.94 -30.11
C THR A 393 3.07 -14.96 -30.49
N GLY A 394 3.47 -14.07 -29.57
CA GLY A 394 4.41 -12.98 -29.86
C GLY A 394 3.82 -11.83 -30.68
N LYS A 395 2.49 -11.79 -30.86
CA LYS A 395 1.77 -10.73 -31.59
C LYS A 395 1.79 -9.36 -30.90
N ILE A 396 2.24 -9.30 -29.64
CA ILE A 396 2.42 -8.07 -28.87
C ILE A 396 3.92 -7.86 -28.63
N PRO A 397 4.69 -7.37 -29.62
CA PRO A 397 6.16 -7.40 -29.58
C PRO A 397 6.77 -6.49 -28.48
N SER A 398 6.05 -5.44 -28.09
CA SER A 398 6.48 -4.49 -27.07
C SER A 398 6.19 -4.93 -25.64
N LEU A 399 5.46 -6.04 -25.44
CA LEU A 399 5.04 -6.47 -24.11
C LEU A 399 6.27 -6.79 -23.25
N ARG A 400 6.28 -6.27 -22.02
CA ARG A 400 7.36 -6.48 -21.04
C ARG A 400 6.82 -6.90 -19.68
N THR A 401 5.63 -6.46 -19.32
CA THR A 401 4.99 -6.80 -18.05
C THR A 401 3.59 -7.32 -18.31
N LEU A 402 3.34 -8.53 -17.83
CA LEU A 402 2.03 -9.17 -17.86
C LEU A 402 1.62 -9.46 -16.42
N ARG A 403 0.45 -8.99 -16.02
CA ARG A 403 -0.15 -9.30 -14.72
C ARG A 403 -1.48 -10.01 -14.94
N LEU A 404 -1.63 -11.19 -14.36
CA LEU A 404 -2.85 -11.97 -14.43
C LEU A 404 -3.33 -12.25 -13.02
N ALA A 405 -4.58 -11.89 -12.72
CA ALA A 405 -5.27 -12.26 -11.49
C ALA A 405 -6.49 -13.12 -11.84
N TRP A 406 -6.48 -14.37 -11.39
CA TRP A 406 -7.41 -15.40 -11.85
C TRP A 406 -7.92 -16.28 -10.71
N GLY A 407 -9.16 -16.76 -10.85
CA GLY A 407 -9.74 -17.75 -9.94
C GLY A 407 -9.24 -19.17 -10.23
N CYS A 408 -8.80 -19.95 -9.24
CA CYS A 408 -8.42 -21.36 -9.40
C CYS A 408 -9.66 -22.22 -9.60
N LYS A 409 -10.16 -22.26 -10.84
CA LYS A 409 -11.35 -23.01 -11.30
C LYS A 409 -11.07 -23.54 -12.71
N GLU A 410 -12.03 -24.23 -13.32
CA GLU A 410 -11.96 -24.70 -14.70
C GLU A 410 -11.52 -23.62 -15.73
N SER A 411 -11.81 -22.33 -15.48
CA SER A 411 -11.34 -21.24 -16.35
C SER A 411 -9.83 -21.07 -16.33
N PHE A 412 -9.17 -21.34 -15.20
CA PHE A 412 -7.71 -21.34 -15.08
C PHE A 412 -7.08 -22.55 -15.79
N VAL A 413 -7.72 -23.73 -15.73
CA VAL A 413 -7.30 -24.92 -16.51
C VAL A 413 -7.29 -24.56 -18.00
N SER A 414 -8.36 -23.93 -18.46
CA SER A 414 -8.53 -23.52 -19.86
C SER A 414 -7.46 -22.50 -20.28
N LEU A 415 -7.13 -21.54 -19.39
CA LEU A 415 -6.01 -20.61 -19.62
C LEU A 415 -4.66 -21.35 -19.73
N CYS A 416 -4.40 -22.29 -18.82
CA CYS A 416 -3.19 -23.11 -18.82
C CYS A 416 -3.09 -23.96 -20.10
N GLU A 417 -4.19 -24.55 -20.57
CA GLU A 417 -4.26 -25.29 -21.82
C GLU A 417 -3.88 -24.40 -23.02
N GLY A 418 -4.39 -23.18 -23.07
CA GLY A 418 -4.04 -22.20 -24.09
C GLY A 418 -2.54 -21.87 -24.10
N ILE A 419 -1.94 -21.69 -22.91
CA ILE A 419 -0.50 -21.43 -22.76
C ILE A 419 0.33 -22.66 -23.18
N ALA A 420 -0.12 -23.86 -22.81
CA ALA A 420 0.54 -25.12 -23.16
C ALA A 420 0.66 -25.32 -24.67
N GLN A 421 -0.41 -24.98 -25.42
CA GLN A 421 -0.47 -25.05 -26.87
C GLN A 421 0.40 -23.97 -27.55
N GLY A 422 0.77 -22.91 -26.84
CA GLY A 422 1.60 -21.82 -27.33
C GLY A 422 3.11 -22.06 -27.23
N ARG A 423 3.91 -21.06 -27.64
CA ARG A 423 5.38 -21.06 -27.45
C ARG A 423 5.81 -20.90 -25.98
N GLY A 424 4.90 -20.49 -25.09
CA GLY A 424 5.19 -20.13 -23.71
C GLY A 424 5.52 -18.65 -23.51
N ILE A 425 5.34 -18.18 -22.28
CA ILE A 425 5.67 -16.84 -21.82
C ILE A 425 7.10 -16.89 -21.26
N SER A 426 8.01 -16.24 -21.99
CA SER A 426 9.45 -16.23 -21.70
C SER A 426 10.00 -14.80 -21.72
N PRO A 427 11.17 -14.55 -21.11
CA PRO A 427 11.83 -13.25 -21.18
C PRO A 427 11.98 -12.77 -22.63
N PRO A 428 11.73 -11.47 -22.93
CA PRO A 428 11.71 -10.34 -22.00
C PRO A 428 10.34 -10.04 -21.36
N VAL A 429 9.32 -10.88 -21.52
CA VAL A 429 8.03 -10.70 -20.86
C VAL A 429 8.11 -11.26 -19.44
N LEU A 430 7.93 -10.39 -18.45
CA LEU A 430 7.84 -10.75 -17.05
C LEU A 430 6.39 -10.91 -16.64
N LEU A 431 6.07 -12.06 -16.01
CA LEU A 431 4.73 -12.43 -15.59
C LEU A 431 4.58 -12.33 -14.06
N ASP A 432 3.63 -11.51 -13.62
CA ASP A 432 3.08 -11.53 -12.27
C ASP A 432 1.75 -12.31 -12.27
N LEU A 433 1.71 -13.46 -11.61
CA LEU A 433 0.53 -14.31 -11.57
C LEU A 433 -0.05 -14.38 -10.14
N TYR A 434 -1.31 -14.01 -10.02
CA TYR A 434 -2.11 -14.08 -8.79
C TYR A 434 -3.23 -15.09 -9.00
N VAL A 435 -3.20 -16.21 -8.29
CA VAL A 435 -4.21 -17.27 -8.39
C VAL A 435 -4.95 -17.38 -7.06
N SER A 436 -6.27 -17.29 -7.09
CA SER A 436 -7.11 -17.44 -5.89
C SER A 436 -8.16 -18.54 -6.03
N GLY A 437 -8.18 -19.57 -5.18
CA GLY A 437 -9.12 -20.70 -5.32
C GLY A 437 -10.32 -20.65 -4.39
N ALA A 438 -11.50 -21.07 -4.85
CA ALA A 438 -12.68 -21.35 -4.01
C ALA A 438 -13.61 -22.23 -4.84
N GLY A 439 -13.47 -23.56 -4.71
CA GLY A 439 -14.25 -24.54 -5.48
C GLY A 439 -13.62 -25.95 -5.53
N GLU A 440 -14.48 -26.94 -5.80
CA GLU A 440 -14.17 -28.37 -5.86
C GLU A 440 -13.13 -28.75 -6.94
N ASP A 441 -13.05 -28.01 -8.06
CA ASP A 441 -12.16 -28.31 -9.22
C ASP A 441 -10.71 -27.78 -9.07
N SER A 442 -10.31 -27.40 -7.86
CA SER A 442 -9.03 -26.73 -7.62
C SER A 442 -7.82 -27.65 -7.87
N GLU A 443 -7.96 -28.98 -7.72
CA GLU A 443 -6.84 -29.92 -7.87
C GLU A 443 -6.40 -30.11 -9.33
N GLU A 444 -7.35 -30.33 -10.24
CA GLU A 444 -7.08 -30.40 -11.69
C GLU A 444 -6.46 -29.09 -12.19
N SER A 445 -6.94 -27.96 -11.66
CA SER A 445 -6.41 -26.62 -11.94
C SER A 445 -4.93 -26.47 -11.55
N LEU A 446 -4.54 -26.91 -10.35
CA LEU A 446 -3.14 -26.87 -9.93
C LEU A 446 -2.26 -27.83 -10.72
N ARG A 447 -2.78 -29.02 -11.08
CA ARG A 447 -2.03 -30.00 -11.86
C ARG A 447 -1.78 -29.52 -13.29
N GLY A 448 -2.80 -28.99 -13.96
CA GLY A 448 -2.64 -28.38 -15.28
C GLY A 448 -1.65 -27.20 -15.25
N PHE A 449 -1.66 -26.42 -14.17
CA PHE A 449 -0.68 -25.36 -13.98
C PHE A 449 0.74 -25.88 -13.75
N ALA A 450 0.89 -26.93 -12.94
CA ALA A 450 2.15 -27.63 -12.73
C ALA A 450 2.71 -28.19 -14.05
N ASP A 451 1.86 -28.78 -14.90
CA ASP A 451 2.27 -29.31 -16.21
C ASP A 451 2.80 -28.19 -17.12
N VAL A 452 2.16 -27.02 -17.14
CA VAL A 452 2.60 -25.86 -17.92
C VAL A 452 3.96 -25.32 -17.43
N ILE A 453 4.14 -25.21 -16.11
CA ILE A 453 5.43 -24.81 -15.53
C ILE A 453 6.50 -25.85 -15.86
N GLY A 454 6.22 -27.13 -15.60
CA GLY A 454 7.13 -28.26 -15.80
C GLY A 454 7.58 -28.39 -17.26
N ALA A 455 6.71 -28.03 -18.21
CA ALA A 455 7.01 -27.96 -19.64
C ALA A 455 7.82 -26.72 -20.09
N GLY A 456 8.25 -25.85 -19.16
CA GLY A 456 9.07 -24.67 -19.47
C GLY A 456 8.32 -23.53 -20.13
N LYS A 457 6.98 -23.55 -20.10
CA LYS A 457 6.15 -22.57 -20.81
C LYS A 457 5.99 -21.25 -20.06
N LEU A 458 6.53 -21.14 -18.83
CA LEU A 458 6.40 -19.96 -17.97
C LEU A 458 7.75 -19.47 -17.42
N SER A 459 8.83 -19.61 -18.18
CA SER A 459 10.17 -19.15 -17.78
C SER A 459 10.26 -17.64 -17.49
N GLY A 460 9.31 -16.84 -17.99
CA GLY A 460 9.17 -15.41 -17.70
C GLY A 460 8.48 -15.08 -16.37
N LEU A 461 8.07 -16.07 -15.57
CA LEU A 461 7.40 -15.84 -14.29
C LEU A 461 8.32 -15.08 -13.31
N GLN A 462 7.86 -13.91 -12.85
CA GLN A 462 8.58 -13.04 -11.91
C GLN A 462 7.96 -13.10 -10.52
N LYS A 463 6.63 -13.12 -10.42
CA LYS A 463 5.91 -13.20 -9.15
C LYS A 463 4.82 -14.24 -9.23
N LEU A 464 4.72 -15.07 -8.19
CA LEU A 464 3.66 -16.04 -8.03
C LEU A 464 3.01 -15.90 -6.65
N CYS A 465 1.75 -15.49 -6.64
CA CYS A 465 0.93 -15.36 -5.45
C CYS A 465 -0.21 -16.37 -5.53
N LEU A 466 -0.28 -17.32 -4.60
CA LEU A 466 -1.33 -18.32 -4.51
C LEU A 466 -2.12 -18.09 -3.22
N GLY A 467 -3.44 -17.93 -3.26
CA GLY A 467 -4.16 -17.78 -2.00
C GLY A 467 -5.68 -17.84 -1.97
N ALA A 468 -6.25 -17.63 -0.78
CA ALA A 468 -7.69 -17.61 -0.51
C ALA A 468 -8.43 -18.93 -0.81
N PHE A 469 -7.73 -20.08 -0.80
CA PHE A 469 -8.33 -21.41 -0.98
C PHE A 469 -9.33 -21.71 0.13
N VAL A 470 -10.60 -21.98 -0.18
CA VAL A 470 -11.64 -22.24 0.84
C VAL A 470 -11.85 -23.74 1.07
N ASP A 471 -11.53 -24.58 0.07
CA ASP A 471 -11.81 -26.02 0.08
C ASP A 471 -10.54 -26.87 0.21
N THR A 472 -10.74 -28.14 0.58
CA THR A 472 -9.69 -29.16 0.75
C THR A 472 -9.05 -29.54 -0.58
N LEU A 473 -8.08 -28.74 -1.04
CA LEU A 473 -7.18 -29.12 -2.12
C LEU A 473 -6.41 -30.40 -1.77
N GLY A 474 -6.40 -31.36 -2.70
CA GLY A 474 -5.63 -32.59 -2.58
C GLY A 474 -4.12 -32.33 -2.47
N ARG A 475 -3.46 -33.09 -1.58
CA ARG A 475 -1.99 -33.07 -1.36
C ARG A 475 -1.21 -33.20 -2.67
N ALA A 476 -1.69 -34.03 -3.60
CA ALA A 476 -1.02 -34.34 -4.85
C ALA A 476 -0.86 -33.12 -5.79
N GLY A 477 -1.88 -32.25 -5.88
CA GLY A 477 -1.80 -31.04 -6.70
C GLY A 477 -0.71 -30.07 -6.22
N TRP A 478 -0.57 -29.90 -4.91
CA TRP A 478 0.49 -29.08 -4.31
C TRP A 478 1.88 -29.69 -4.51
N GLU A 479 2.03 -31.01 -4.31
CA GLU A 479 3.30 -31.71 -4.58
C GLU A 479 3.72 -31.54 -6.05
N ALA A 480 2.79 -31.75 -6.99
CA ALA A 480 3.05 -31.62 -8.42
C ALA A 480 3.48 -30.19 -8.78
N LEU A 481 2.80 -29.19 -8.23
CA LEU A 481 3.16 -27.78 -8.44
C LEU A 481 4.55 -27.46 -7.89
N GLY A 482 4.87 -27.94 -6.69
CA GLY A 482 6.18 -27.76 -6.08
C GLY A 482 7.28 -28.36 -6.94
N GLU A 483 7.10 -29.61 -7.38
CA GLU A 483 8.06 -30.32 -8.22
C GLU A 483 8.25 -29.62 -9.58
N ALA A 484 7.17 -29.12 -10.17
CA ALA A 484 7.23 -28.37 -11.42
C ALA A 484 8.04 -27.08 -11.30
N VAL A 485 7.90 -26.32 -10.20
CA VAL A 485 8.62 -25.05 -9.99
C VAL A 485 10.13 -25.25 -9.95
N THR A 486 10.61 -26.36 -9.38
CA THR A 486 12.04 -26.73 -9.35
C THR A 486 12.41 -27.78 -10.41
N HIS A 487 11.57 -27.98 -11.42
CA HIS A 487 11.85 -28.88 -12.53
C HIS A 487 12.90 -28.25 -13.48
N PRO A 488 13.91 -29.00 -13.96
CA PRO A 488 14.96 -28.46 -14.84
C PRO A 488 14.44 -27.79 -16.12
N GLN A 489 13.33 -28.27 -16.67
CA GLN A 489 12.72 -27.68 -17.87
C GLN A 489 11.94 -26.39 -17.58
N ALA A 490 11.50 -26.16 -16.34
CA ALA A 490 10.75 -24.96 -15.98
C ALA A 490 11.57 -23.68 -16.17
N ALA A 491 12.88 -23.76 -15.92
CA ALA A 491 13.85 -22.69 -16.15
C ALA A 491 13.41 -21.33 -15.59
N LEU A 492 12.89 -21.32 -14.35
CA LEU A 492 12.36 -20.13 -13.66
C LEU A 492 13.48 -19.20 -13.17
N THR A 493 14.33 -18.73 -14.08
CA THR A 493 15.46 -17.85 -13.77
C THR A 493 15.06 -16.43 -13.40
N SER A 494 13.81 -16.04 -13.67
CA SER A 494 13.27 -14.70 -13.43
C SER A 494 12.38 -14.61 -12.18
N LEU A 495 12.11 -15.72 -11.48
CA LEU A 495 11.21 -15.74 -10.33
C LEU A 495 11.85 -15.04 -9.13
N GLU A 496 11.30 -13.89 -8.73
CA GLU A 496 11.81 -13.05 -7.65
C GLU A 496 10.99 -13.17 -6.36
N GLU A 497 9.69 -13.39 -6.47
CA GLU A 497 8.77 -13.41 -5.32
C GLU A 497 7.78 -14.58 -5.43
N PHE A 498 7.69 -15.34 -4.34
CA PHE A 498 6.70 -16.40 -4.16
C PHE A 498 5.96 -16.16 -2.85
N GLU A 499 4.62 -16.15 -2.92
CA GLU A 499 3.77 -15.88 -1.77
C GLU A 499 2.56 -16.83 -1.73
N LEU A 500 2.34 -17.46 -0.58
CA LEU A 500 1.12 -18.19 -0.26
C LEU A 500 0.27 -17.31 0.67
N ARG A 501 -1.05 -17.17 0.47
CA ARG A 501 -1.93 -16.40 1.36
C ARG A 501 -3.20 -17.18 1.69
N ASN A 502 -3.61 -17.21 2.95
CA ASN A 502 -4.87 -17.81 3.40
C ASN A 502 -5.06 -19.23 2.81
N VAL A 503 -4.12 -20.13 3.11
CA VAL A 503 -4.21 -21.55 2.73
C VAL A 503 -4.65 -22.33 3.98
N PRO A 504 -5.92 -22.76 4.06
CA PRO A 504 -6.53 -23.23 5.30
C PRO A 504 -5.98 -24.57 5.81
N ILE A 505 -5.13 -25.26 5.04
CA ILE A 505 -4.66 -26.61 5.38
C ILE A 505 -3.13 -26.65 5.43
N PRO A 506 -2.55 -27.00 6.61
CA PRO A 506 -1.10 -27.11 6.78
C PRO A 506 -0.42 -28.09 5.81
N GLN A 507 -1.17 -29.13 5.41
CA GLN A 507 -0.70 -30.17 4.50
C GLN A 507 -0.44 -29.65 3.08
N GLY A 508 -1.15 -28.61 2.61
CA GLY A 508 -0.98 -28.08 1.25
C GLY A 508 0.36 -27.38 1.07
N VAL A 509 0.72 -26.49 2.01
CA VAL A 509 2.02 -25.80 2.00
C VAL A 509 3.17 -26.79 2.19
N SER A 510 2.98 -27.78 3.07
CA SER A 510 3.99 -28.81 3.32
C SER A 510 4.19 -29.71 2.11
N ALA A 511 3.12 -30.11 1.43
CA ALA A 511 3.16 -30.84 0.17
C ALA A 511 3.86 -30.07 -0.93
N PHE A 512 3.60 -28.76 -1.04
CA PHE A 512 4.27 -27.90 -1.99
C PHE A 512 5.78 -27.83 -1.74
N LEU A 513 6.21 -27.62 -0.49
CA LEU A 513 7.63 -27.61 -0.13
C LEU A 513 8.30 -28.97 -0.35
N GLN A 514 7.58 -30.07 -0.09
CA GLN A 514 8.06 -31.42 -0.42
C GLN A 514 8.24 -31.59 -1.92
N GLY A 515 7.28 -31.14 -2.73
CA GLY A 515 7.40 -31.09 -4.19
C GLY A 515 8.65 -30.32 -4.63
N LEU A 516 8.86 -29.12 -4.08
CA LEU A 516 10.04 -28.30 -4.37
C LEU A 516 11.34 -29.06 -4.11
N SER A 517 11.41 -29.83 -3.01
CA SER A 517 12.59 -30.63 -2.66
C SER A 517 12.83 -31.85 -3.55
N ARG A 518 11.83 -32.28 -4.34
CA ARG A 518 11.98 -33.35 -5.33
C ARG A 518 12.58 -32.84 -6.64
N GLY A 519 12.31 -31.58 -7.00
CA GLY A 519 12.95 -30.95 -8.15
C GLY A 519 14.43 -30.63 -7.87
N SER A 520 15.21 -30.50 -8.95
CA SER A 520 16.67 -30.36 -8.88
C SER A 520 17.20 -29.00 -9.36
N ALA A 521 16.33 -28.12 -9.85
CA ALA A 521 16.73 -26.82 -10.40
C ALA A 521 16.64 -25.70 -9.35
N PRO A 522 17.73 -24.98 -9.06
CA PRO A 522 17.70 -23.85 -8.13
C PRO A 522 16.91 -22.67 -8.71
N LEU A 523 16.43 -21.79 -7.84
CA LEU A 523 15.74 -20.54 -8.18
C LEU A 523 16.69 -19.35 -7.94
N PRO A 524 17.54 -18.98 -8.91
CA PRO A 524 18.65 -18.05 -8.69
C PRO A 524 18.21 -16.61 -8.40
N ALA A 525 17.04 -16.19 -8.87
CA ALA A 525 16.51 -14.85 -8.70
C ALA A 525 15.60 -14.68 -7.47
N LEU A 526 15.25 -15.76 -6.76
CA LEU A 526 14.26 -15.72 -5.69
C LEU A 526 14.78 -14.89 -4.51
N ARG A 527 14.08 -13.79 -4.23
CA ARG A 527 14.41 -12.82 -3.16
C ARG A 527 13.43 -12.88 -2.00
N SER A 528 12.20 -13.31 -2.25
CA SER A 528 11.14 -13.30 -1.26
C SER A 528 10.35 -14.59 -1.30
N LEU A 529 10.33 -15.31 -0.18
CA LEU A 529 9.49 -16.47 0.06
C LEU A 529 8.58 -16.16 1.25
N LYS A 530 7.27 -16.03 1.00
CA LYS A 530 6.29 -15.61 2.00
C LYS A 530 5.22 -16.68 2.20
N CYS A 531 5.20 -17.26 3.39
CA CYS A 531 4.18 -18.17 3.90
C CYS A 531 3.67 -17.58 5.24
N PRO A 532 2.80 -16.56 5.21
CA PRO A 532 2.33 -15.84 6.38
C PRO A 532 1.49 -16.74 7.31
N THR A 533 1.20 -16.21 8.50
CA THR A 533 0.53 -16.83 9.66
C THR A 533 -0.63 -17.79 9.31
N CYS A 534 -1.43 -17.46 8.30
CA CYS A 534 -2.58 -18.24 7.81
C CYS A 534 -2.23 -19.48 6.97
N CYS A 535 -0.96 -19.87 6.91
CA CYS A 535 -0.44 -21.02 6.16
C CYS A 535 0.47 -21.86 7.08
N SER A 536 -0.09 -22.69 7.97
CA SER A 536 0.72 -23.49 8.91
C SER A 536 1.60 -24.52 8.17
N LEU A 537 2.82 -24.72 8.65
CA LEU A 537 3.71 -25.78 8.18
C LEU A 537 3.58 -27.03 9.05
N SER A 538 3.58 -28.21 8.45
CA SER A 538 3.81 -29.45 9.20
C SER A 538 5.31 -29.60 9.51
N ALA A 539 5.64 -30.50 10.44
CA ALA A 539 7.02 -30.88 10.73
C ALA A 539 7.80 -31.28 9.45
N GLU A 540 7.16 -32.00 8.54
CA GLU A 540 7.73 -32.39 7.25
C GLU A 540 7.89 -31.21 6.28
N GLY A 541 6.97 -30.24 6.30
CA GLY A 541 7.09 -29.00 5.55
C GLY A 541 8.31 -28.19 5.98
N ALA A 542 8.49 -28.01 7.30
CA ALA A 542 9.67 -27.35 7.89
C ALA A 542 10.98 -28.08 7.55
N LYS A 543 10.97 -29.42 7.59
CA LYS A 543 12.12 -30.24 7.17
C LYS A 543 12.47 -30.03 5.70
N SER A 544 11.47 -29.97 4.83
CA SER A 544 11.66 -29.77 3.39
C SER A 544 12.21 -28.37 3.09
N LEU A 545 11.67 -27.34 3.75
CA LEU A 545 12.20 -25.97 3.67
C LEU A 545 13.65 -25.88 4.14
N GLY A 546 13.99 -26.56 5.25
CA GLY A 546 15.36 -26.64 5.74
C GLY A 546 16.31 -27.31 4.75
N ALA A 547 15.88 -28.40 4.10
CA ALA A 547 16.68 -29.07 3.07
C ALA A 547 16.94 -28.14 1.87
N LEU A 548 15.90 -27.48 1.35
CA LEU A 548 16.00 -26.54 0.22
C LEU A 548 16.99 -25.39 0.47
N LEU A 549 16.93 -24.81 1.68
CA LEU A 549 17.85 -23.74 2.09
C LEU A 549 19.29 -24.25 2.21
N ARG A 550 19.48 -25.44 2.80
CA ARG A 550 20.80 -26.05 2.98
C ARG A 550 21.45 -26.44 1.65
N GLU A 551 20.66 -26.92 0.70
CA GLU A 551 21.08 -27.27 -0.65
C GLU A 551 21.37 -26.05 -1.53
N GLY A 552 21.10 -24.83 -1.04
CA GLY A 552 21.38 -23.60 -1.76
C GLY A 552 20.42 -23.33 -2.91
N MET A 553 19.20 -23.87 -2.84
CA MET A 553 18.18 -23.70 -3.89
C MET A 553 17.73 -22.24 -4.04
N PHE A 554 17.90 -21.42 -3.00
CA PHE A 554 17.51 -19.99 -2.97
C PHE A 554 18.70 -19.07 -2.64
N PRO A 555 19.71 -18.94 -3.54
CA PRO A 555 20.98 -18.29 -3.22
C PRO A 555 20.88 -16.77 -2.99
N CYS A 556 19.79 -16.13 -3.44
CA CYS A 556 19.56 -14.69 -3.34
C CYS A 556 18.46 -14.31 -2.33
N LEU A 557 18.00 -15.23 -1.49
CA LEU A 557 16.87 -15.03 -0.60
C LEU A 557 17.14 -13.90 0.40
N LYS A 558 16.25 -12.89 0.44
CA LYS A 558 16.33 -11.73 1.33
C LYS A 558 15.21 -11.71 2.37
N VAL A 559 14.03 -12.21 2.01
CA VAL A 559 12.83 -12.21 2.85
C VAL A 559 12.34 -13.64 2.99
N LEU A 560 12.21 -14.09 4.23
CA LEU A 560 11.59 -15.37 4.58
C LEU A 560 10.49 -15.11 5.63
N CYS A 561 9.24 -15.35 5.25
CA CYS A 561 8.10 -15.33 6.18
C CYS A 561 7.52 -16.74 6.26
N SER A 562 7.33 -17.28 7.46
CA SER A 562 6.96 -18.68 7.67
C SER A 562 6.14 -18.91 8.94
N SER A 563 5.05 -19.66 8.85
CA SER A 563 4.29 -20.11 10.02
C SER A 563 4.77 -21.49 10.49
N MET A 564 5.41 -21.52 11.65
CA MET A 564 5.97 -22.67 12.36
C MET A 564 4.98 -23.29 13.36
N TRP A 565 3.69 -23.19 13.08
CA TRP A 565 2.65 -23.72 13.95
C TRP A 565 2.64 -25.26 13.93
N ASP A 566 2.72 -25.90 15.10
CA ASP A 566 2.69 -27.36 15.33
C ASP A 566 3.82 -28.16 14.63
N ILE A 567 4.98 -27.55 14.35
CA ILE A 567 6.10 -28.26 13.69
C ILE A 567 6.87 -29.21 14.63
N GLY A 568 6.85 -28.93 15.93
CA GLY A 568 7.60 -29.64 16.94
C GLY A 568 9.13 -29.50 16.82
N PRO A 569 9.88 -30.00 17.81
CA PRO A 569 11.35 -30.06 17.78
C PRO A 569 11.89 -30.77 16.53
N GLY A 570 11.20 -31.81 16.05
CA GLY A 570 11.60 -32.59 14.88
C GLY A 570 11.58 -31.80 13.56
N GLY A 571 10.65 -30.86 13.41
CA GLY A 571 10.61 -29.93 12.27
C GLY A 571 11.56 -28.74 12.44
N MET A 572 11.74 -28.27 13.67
CA MET A 572 12.57 -27.11 13.98
C MET A 572 14.08 -27.37 13.87
N ILE A 573 14.56 -28.56 14.23
CA ILE A 573 16.00 -28.90 14.12
C ILE A 573 16.53 -28.75 12.68
N PRO A 574 15.92 -29.37 11.64
CA PRO A 574 16.35 -29.17 10.26
C PRO A 574 16.28 -27.71 9.82
N PHE A 575 15.21 -27.00 10.19
CA PHE A 575 15.04 -25.60 9.82
C PHE A 575 16.11 -24.71 10.44
N ALA A 576 16.34 -24.83 11.74
CA ALA A 576 17.39 -24.11 12.47
C ALA A 576 18.77 -24.37 11.88
N SER A 577 19.08 -25.63 11.53
CA SER A 577 20.35 -25.99 10.89
C SER A 577 20.54 -25.33 9.50
N ALA A 578 19.44 -25.04 8.80
CA ALA A 578 19.48 -24.45 7.47
C ALA A 578 19.63 -22.92 7.48
N LEU A 579 19.36 -22.29 8.62
CA LEU A 579 19.67 -20.88 8.88
C LEU A 579 21.16 -20.65 9.21
N CYS A 580 22.01 -21.67 9.07
CA CYS A 580 23.45 -21.57 9.15
C CYS A 580 24.10 -21.54 7.75
N PRO A 581 25.32 -20.98 7.58
CA PRO A 581 26.01 -20.83 6.30
C PRO A 581 26.19 -22.17 5.55
N PRO A 582 26.35 -22.13 4.21
CA PRO A 582 26.83 -21.00 3.41
C PRO A 582 25.78 -20.15 2.66
N HIS A 583 24.49 -20.54 2.63
CA HIS A 583 23.53 -19.98 1.66
C HIS A 583 22.51 -18.95 2.19
N ILE A 584 22.54 -18.59 3.49
CA ILE A 584 21.58 -17.64 4.10
C ILE A 584 22.11 -16.19 4.22
N SER A 585 23.34 -15.91 3.75
CA SER A 585 24.04 -14.63 3.99
C SER A 585 23.39 -13.39 3.36
N SER A 586 22.45 -13.58 2.44
CA SER A 586 21.64 -12.54 1.81
C SER A 586 20.37 -12.19 2.59
N LEU A 587 19.99 -12.96 3.61
CA LEU A 587 18.76 -12.74 4.38
C LEU A 587 18.79 -11.39 5.10
N ARG A 588 17.67 -10.67 5.07
CA ARG A 588 17.47 -9.34 5.66
C ARG A 588 16.20 -9.28 6.51
N VAL A 589 15.17 -10.02 6.13
CA VAL A 589 13.89 -10.08 6.85
C VAL A 589 13.60 -11.53 7.19
N LEU A 590 13.38 -11.79 8.47
CA LEU A 590 12.96 -13.09 8.99
C LEU A 590 11.69 -12.88 9.83
N ASP A 591 10.59 -13.45 9.37
CA ASP A 591 9.29 -13.39 10.04
C ASP A 591 8.80 -14.80 10.34
N LEU A 592 8.73 -15.14 11.62
CA LEU A 592 8.38 -16.47 12.11
C LEU A 592 7.18 -16.38 13.04
N THR A 593 6.15 -17.17 12.75
CA THR A 593 5.00 -17.33 13.63
C THR A 593 5.05 -18.70 14.27
N PHE A 594 4.87 -18.79 15.58
CA PHE A 594 4.85 -20.04 16.31
C PHE A 594 3.46 -20.31 16.91
N GLY A 595 3.21 -21.57 17.24
CA GLY A 595 1.99 -22.02 17.90
C GLY A 595 2.08 -23.53 18.10
N ALA A 596 1.57 -24.06 19.21
CA ALA A 596 1.65 -25.49 19.51
C ALA A 596 0.44 -26.00 20.30
N THR A 597 0.05 -27.26 20.15
CA THR A 597 -0.97 -27.92 21.01
C THR A 597 -0.53 -28.11 22.48
N GLY A 598 0.72 -27.76 22.85
CA GLY A 598 1.21 -27.76 24.24
C GLY A 598 2.47 -26.89 24.47
N PRO A 599 2.75 -26.45 25.73
CA PRO A 599 3.78 -25.46 26.04
C PRO A 599 5.23 -25.96 25.92
N GLU A 600 5.51 -27.23 26.29
CA GLU A 600 6.89 -27.77 26.30
C GLU A 600 7.54 -27.84 24.90
N SER A 601 6.72 -27.98 23.85
CA SER A 601 7.20 -28.06 22.46
C SER A 601 7.71 -26.72 21.95
N CYS A 602 6.98 -25.63 22.21
CA CYS A 602 7.30 -24.30 21.71
C CYS A 602 8.54 -23.70 22.41
N THR A 603 8.72 -23.95 23.71
CA THR A 603 9.93 -23.55 24.44
C THR A 603 11.19 -24.19 23.85
N ALA A 604 11.12 -25.47 23.47
CA ALA A 604 12.24 -26.14 22.81
C ALA A 604 12.55 -25.55 21.43
N GLU A 605 11.52 -25.21 20.65
CA GLU A 605 11.67 -24.53 19.35
C GLU A 605 12.33 -23.16 19.49
N MET A 606 11.92 -22.37 20.49
CA MET A 606 12.53 -21.08 20.82
C MET A 606 13.98 -21.22 21.26
N GLY A 607 14.30 -22.26 22.04
CA GLY A 607 15.68 -22.59 22.40
C GLY A 607 16.55 -22.87 21.16
N MET A 608 16.01 -23.55 20.16
CA MET A 608 16.73 -23.79 18.89
C MET A 608 16.91 -22.50 18.08
N LEU A 609 15.87 -21.65 17.97
CA LEU A 609 15.98 -20.36 17.32
C LEU A 609 17.02 -19.46 18.00
N SER A 610 17.05 -19.50 19.33
CA SER A 610 18.01 -18.78 20.18
C SER A 610 19.46 -19.19 19.90
N LEU A 611 19.72 -20.49 19.70
CA LEU A 611 21.03 -20.98 19.27
C LEU A 611 21.43 -20.46 17.88
N VAL A 612 20.49 -20.39 16.94
CA VAL A 612 20.73 -19.84 15.59
C VAL A 612 21.05 -18.35 15.68
N ILE A 613 20.30 -17.58 16.45
CA ILE A 613 20.56 -16.14 16.66
C ILE A 613 21.95 -15.94 17.26
N SER A 614 22.32 -16.76 18.24
CA SER A 614 23.61 -16.69 18.94
C SER A 614 24.82 -17.08 18.08
N SER A 615 24.59 -17.76 16.96
CA SER A 615 25.67 -18.27 16.09
C SER A 615 26.45 -17.18 15.34
N GLY A 616 25.94 -15.95 15.25
CA GLY A 616 26.57 -14.89 14.44
C GLY A 616 26.20 -14.91 12.95
N HIS A 617 25.50 -15.95 12.48
CA HIS A 617 25.24 -16.16 11.06
C HIS A 617 24.18 -15.22 10.47
N LEU A 618 23.29 -14.68 11.31
CA LEU A 618 22.24 -13.73 10.92
C LEU A 618 22.65 -12.26 11.13
N CYS A 619 23.94 -11.94 11.18
CA CYS A 619 24.43 -10.59 11.49
C CYS A 619 24.01 -9.48 10.51
N ARG A 620 23.58 -9.86 9.30
CA ARG A 620 23.06 -8.95 8.25
C ARG A 620 21.54 -8.77 8.31
N LEU A 621 20.84 -9.43 9.23
CA LEU A 621 19.40 -9.31 9.39
C LEU A 621 19.04 -7.87 9.80
N GLU A 622 18.08 -7.28 9.10
CA GLU A 622 17.59 -5.92 9.32
C GLU A 622 16.24 -5.92 10.04
N GLU A 623 15.41 -6.95 9.84
CA GLU A 623 14.12 -7.10 10.49
C GLU A 623 13.92 -8.54 11.00
N LEU A 624 13.52 -8.65 12.27
CA LEU A 624 13.15 -9.90 12.93
C LEU A 624 11.75 -9.76 13.52
N SER A 625 10.84 -10.64 13.13
CA SER A 625 9.50 -10.76 13.68
C SER A 625 9.32 -12.16 14.24
N VAL A 626 8.97 -12.26 15.52
CA VAL A 626 8.63 -13.50 16.20
C VAL A 626 7.24 -13.35 16.79
N MET A 627 6.28 -14.05 16.21
CA MET A 627 4.89 -14.09 16.64
C MET A 627 4.59 -15.43 17.33
N GLY A 628 3.58 -15.48 18.20
CA GLY A 628 3.18 -16.73 18.86
C GLY A 628 3.82 -17.02 20.21
N LEU A 629 4.37 -16.00 20.87
CA LEU A 629 4.95 -16.13 22.21
C LEU A 629 3.83 -16.13 23.26
N ARG A 630 3.52 -17.29 23.83
CA ARG A 630 2.37 -17.53 24.73
C ARG A 630 2.77 -17.57 26.20
N GLU A 631 3.93 -18.14 26.51
CA GLU A 631 4.44 -18.39 27.86
C GLU A 631 5.73 -17.61 28.16
N GLU A 632 6.01 -17.36 29.45
CA GLU A 632 7.21 -16.61 29.87
C GLU A 632 8.52 -17.35 29.58
N GLU A 633 8.50 -18.68 29.63
CA GLU A 633 9.67 -19.51 29.32
C GLU A 633 10.11 -19.40 27.86
N GLU A 634 9.15 -19.26 26.93
CA GLU A 634 9.40 -19.07 25.50
C GLU A 634 10.11 -17.73 25.25
N VAL A 635 9.63 -16.65 25.90
CA VAL A 635 10.27 -15.33 25.85
C VAL A 635 11.67 -15.38 26.43
N ARG A 636 11.86 -16.06 27.56
CA ARG A 636 13.17 -16.21 28.21
C ARG A 636 14.15 -16.97 27.31
N ALA A 637 13.70 -18.06 26.69
CA ALA A 637 14.50 -18.87 25.76
C ALA A 637 14.97 -18.04 24.55
N LEU A 638 14.05 -17.28 23.93
CA LEU A 638 14.39 -16.37 22.82
C LEU A 638 15.36 -15.27 23.25
N CYS A 639 15.09 -14.63 24.40
CA CYS A 639 15.91 -13.55 24.93
C CYS A 639 17.35 -13.97 25.25
N ALA A 640 17.56 -15.22 25.70
CA ALA A 640 18.90 -15.77 25.91
C ALA A 640 19.77 -15.70 24.64
N GLY A 641 19.15 -15.84 23.45
CA GLY A 641 19.86 -15.76 22.18
C GLY A 641 20.05 -14.32 21.71
N LEU A 642 19.05 -13.47 21.91
CA LEU A 642 19.14 -12.03 21.64
C LEU A 642 20.24 -11.34 22.48
N GLN A 643 20.53 -11.85 23.68
CA GLN A 643 21.63 -11.37 24.54
C GLN A 643 23.02 -11.56 23.94
N SER A 644 23.18 -12.41 22.91
CA SER A 644 24.47 -12.66 22.26
C SER A 644 25.04 -11.45 21.49
N GLY A 645 24.21 -10.43 21.21
CA GLY A 645 24.62 -9.22 20.47
C GLY A 645 25.00 -9.45 19.01
N GLN A 646 24.70 -10.62 18.45
CA GLN A 646 25.12 -11.00 17.10
C GLN A 646 24.31 -10.34 15.97
N LEU A 647 23.10 -9.86 16.25
CA LEU A 647 22.19 -9.22 15.28
C LEU A 647 22.53 -7.73 15.07
N THR A 648 23.79 -7.43 14.76
CA THR A 648 24.35 -6.07 14.70
C THR A 648 23.70 -5.14 13.67
N SER A 649 23.06 -5.68 12.63
CA SER A 649 22.38 -4.90 11.58
C SER A 649 20.90 -4.65 11.84
N LEU A 650 20.33 -5.20 12.92
CA LEU A 650 18.89 -5.20 13.17
C LEU A 650 18.36 -3.77 13.40
N ARG A 651 17.30 -3.41 12.68
CA ARG A 651 16.62 -2.11 12.76
C ARG A 651 15.21 -2.24 13.33
N VAL A 652 14.55 -3.37 13.06
CA VAL A 652 13.19 -3.66 13.50
C VAL A 652 13.16 -5.00 14.25
N LEU A 653 12.65 -4.97 15.47
CA LEU A 653 12.33 -6.16 16.25
C LEU A 653 10.84 -6.14 16.60
N THR A 654 10.11 -7.16 16.17
CA THR A 654 8.71 -7.36 16.52
C THR A 654 8.57 -8.65 17.32
N LEU A 655 8.01 -8.55 18.52
CA LEU A 655 7.64 -9.66 19.37
C LEU A 655 6.13 -9.58 19.58
N MET A 656 5.41 -10.66 19.30
CA MET A 656 3.94 -10.67 19.40
C MET A 656 3.43 -11.94 20.06
N LYS A 657 2.43 -11.78 20.94
CA LYS A 657 1.63 -12.89 21.47
C LYS A 657 0.38 -13.06 20.61
N THR A 658 0.08 -14.31 20.26
CA THR A 658 -1.14 -14.69 19.52
C THR A 658 -1.80 -15.86 20.23
N GLU A 659 -3.04 -15.70 20.72
CA GLU A 659 -3.73 -16.73 21.51
C GLU A 659 -4.59 -17.70 20.68
N HIS A 660 -4.97 -17.34 19.44
CA HIS A 660 -5.83 -18.16 18.58
C HIS A 660 -5.43 -18.13 17.09
N ASP A 661 -5.93 -19.13 16.35
CA ASP A 661 -5.93 -19.17 14.89
C ASP A 661 -6.55 -17.87 14.33
N PRO A 662 -5.86 -17.12 13.45
CA PRO A 662 -6.36 -15.85 12.91
C PRO A 662 -7.66 -15.95 12.09
N LEU A 663 -8.23 -17.13 11.90
CA LEU A 663 -9.51 -17.33 11.19
C LEU A 663 -10.77 -16.90 11.98
N TRP A 664 -10.71 -16.73 13.31
CA TRP A 664 -11.87 -16.32 14.12
C TRP A 664 -11.57 -15.18 15.11
N ASP A 665 -12.18 -14.03 14.79
CA ASP A 665 -12.58 -12.89 15.64
C ASP A 665 -11.55 -11.88 16.22
N ASN A 666 -11.91 -10.61 16.00
CA ASN A 666 -11.40 -9.41 16.70
C ASN A 666 -12.05 -9.25 18.08
N PHE A 667 -11.83 -10.17 19.03
CA PHE A 667 -12.21 -9.96 20.44
C PHE A 667 -11.01 -9.56 21.30
N PRO A 668 -11.19 -8.72 22.33
CA PRO A 668 -10.12 -8.35 23.26
C PRO A 668 -9.62 -9.58 24.02
N LEU A 669 -8.30 -9.75 24.05
CA LEU A 669 -7.57 -10.79 24.77
C LEU A 669 -8.00 -10.85 26.25
N GLY A 670 -8.20 -12.07 26.76
CA GLY A 670 -8.44 -12.34 28.18
C GLY A 670 -7.20 -12.06 29.05
N ASP A 671 -7.32 -12.25 30.37
CA ASP A 671 -6.32 -11.88 31.41
C ASP A 671 -4.97 -12.65 31.37
N ASN A 672 -4.56 -13.22 30.23
CA ASN A 672 -3.39 -14.10 30.10
C ASN A 672 -2.09 -13.40 29.66
N ALA A 673 -2.00 -12.07 29.71
CA ALA A 673 -0.78 -11.35 29.28
C ALA A 673 0.43 -11.62 30.18
N LEU A 674 1.63 -11.68 29.58
CA LEU A 674 2.89 -12.08 30.20
C LEU A 674 3.37 -11.07 31.26
N GLY A 675 3.91 -11.58 32.37
CA GLY A 675 4.25 -10.82 33.56
C GLY A 675 5.65 -10.19 33.57
N ALA A 676 6.10 -9.87 34.79
CA ALA A 676 7.35 -9.16 35.07
C ALA A 676 8.60 -9.88 34.53
N ASP A 677 8.60 -11.21 34.54
CA ASP A 677 9.72 -12.02 34.08
C ASP A 677 9.99 -11.87 32.58
N SER A 678 8.92 -11.79 31.77
CA SER A 678 9.04 -11.53 30.33
C SER A 678 9.55 -10.12 30.05
N GLY A 679 9.05 -9.13 30.80
CA GLY A 679 9.54 -7.75 30.73
C GLY A 679 11.03 -7.63 31.05
N ARG A 680 11.47 -8.32 32.10
CA ARG A 680 12.88 -8.37 32.53
C ARG A 680 13.77 -9.06 31.50
N ALA A 681 13.34 -10.20 30.97
CA ALA A 681 14.09 -10.92 29.94
C ALA A 681 14.31 -10.03 28.69
N ILE A 682 13.27 -9.31 28.25
CA ILE A 682 13.35 -8.40 27.11
C ILE A 682 14.28 -7.22 27.41
N SER A 683 14.21 -6.59 28.59
CA SER A 683 15.07 -5.45 28.92
C SER A 683 16.53 -5.83 29.14
N GLU A 684 16.81 -7.06 29.58
CA GLU A 684 18.17 -7.60 29.67
C GLU A 684 18.77 -7.90 28.30
N ALA A 685 17.95 -8.37 27.35
CA ALA A 685 18.38 -8.71 26.00
C ALA A 685 18.50 -7.48 25.08
N VAL A 686 17.49 -6.62 25.08
CA VAL A 686 17.35 -5.48 24.16
C VAL A 686 18.02 -4.25 24.78
N VAL A 687 19.35 -4.22 24.71
CA VAL A 687 20.21 -3.12 25.17
C VAL A 687 21.05 -2.55 24.02
N ALA A 688 21.54 -1.32 24.17
CA ALA A 688 22.30 -0.61 23.13
C ALA A 688 23.54 -1.38 22.65
N GLU A 689 24.21 -2.09 23.56
CA GLU A 689 25.40 -2.91 23.27
C GLU A 689 25.07 -4.05 22.30
N ASN A 690 23.93 -4.73 22.52
CA ASN A 690 23.51 -5.87 21.71
C ASN A 690 22.85 -5.43 20.39
N PHE A 691 22.25 -4.24 20.36
CA PHE A 691 21.45 -3.74 19.25
C PHE A 691 21.79 -2.30 18.86
N PRO A 692 23.00 -2.06 18.31
CA PRO A 692 23.49 -0.70 18.03
C PRO A 692 22.72 0.06 16.94
N ARG A 693 21.95 -0.66 16.10
CA ARG A 693 21.20 -0.09 14.97
C ARG A 693 19.68 -0.16 15.12
N LEU A 694 19.18 -0.67 16.25
CA LEU A 694 17.74 -0.88 16.44
C LEU A 694 17.02 0.47 16.58
N ARG A 695 16.02 0.66 15.72
CA ARG A 695 15.21 1.89 15.62
C ARG A 695 13.77 1.65 16.03
N MET A 696 13.25 0.43 15.85
CA MET A 696 11.85 0.11 16.09
C MET A 696 11.75 -1.17 16.89
N LEU A 697 11.13 -1.08 18.06
CA LEU A 697 10.74 -2.22 18.88
C LEU A 697 9.21 -2.27 18.99
N LYS A 698 8.62 -3.39 18.59
CA LYS A 698 7.19 -3.65 18.76
C LYS A 698 7.03 -4.86 19.67
N VAL A 699 6.34 -4.68 20.78
CA VAL A 699 5.98 -5.74 21.74
C VAL A 699 4.46 -5.75 21.80
N GLU A 700 3.83 -6.44 20.85
CA GLU A 700 2.38 -6.37 20.61
C GLU A 700 1.64 -7.50 21.32
N SER A 701 0.57 -7.17 22.05
CA SER A 701 -0.31 -8.14 22.73
C SER A 701 0.39 -9.02 23.79
N MET A 702 1.65 -8.75 24.15
CA MET A 702 2.47 -9.64 24.97
C MET A 702 2.44 -9.33 26.47
N LEU A 703 2.68 -8.08 26.87
CA LEU A 703 3.02 -7.74 28.26
C LEU A 703 1.81 -7.19 29.01
N ASN A 704 1.64 -7.62 30.26
CA ASN A 704 0.75 -6.96 31.21
C ASN A 704 1.44 -5.73 31.85
N GLY A 705 0.71 -5.00 32.70
CA GLY A 705 1.23 -3.83 33.40
C GLY A 705 2.56 -4.07 34.15
N LYS A 706 2.69 -5.21 34.86
CA LYS A 706 3.93 -5.58 35.58
C LYS A 706 5.08 -5.94 34.63
N GLY A 707 4.77 -6.54 33.48
CA GLY A 707 5.73 -6.80 32.41
C GLY A 707 6.30 -5.52 31.80
N VAL A 708 5.43 -4.54 31.50
CA VAL A 708 5.87 -3.23 31.01
C VAL A 708 6.72 -2.51 32.06
N GLU A 709 6.33 -2.58 33.33
CA GLU A 709 7.09 -2.00 34.43
C GLU A 709 8.52 -2.58 34.52
N ALA A 710 8.66 -3.90 34.56
CA ALA A 710 9.95 -4.58 34.64
C ALA A 710 10.83 -4.32 33.41
N LEU A 711 10.23 -4.18 32.22
CA LEU A 711 10.95 -3.81 31.01
C LEU A 711 11.57 -2.42 31.14
N VAL A 712 10.77 -1.44 31.57
CA VAL A 712 11.24 -0.06 31.71
C VAL A 712 12.24 0.07 32.84
N GLU A 713 12.05 -0.63 33.96
CA GLU A 713 13.01 -0.66 35.07
C GLU A 713 14.38 -1.20 34.63
N GLY A 714 14.40 -2.28 33.84
CA GLY A 714 15.65 -2.81 33.28
C GLY A 714 16.40 -1.78 32.42
N TRP A 715 15.68 -1.00 31.60
CA TRP A 715 16.24 0.09 30.81
C TRP A 715 16.62 1.34 31.61
N MET A 716 16.18 1.48 32.86
CA MET A 716 16.72 2.51 33.75
C MET A 716 18.09 2.12 34.30
N ASN A 717 18.36 0.82 34.40
CA ASN A 717 19.60 0.26 34.93
C ASN A 717 20.63 -0.06 33.84
N ARG A 718 20.21 -0.20 32.57
CA ARG A 718 21.05 -0.48 31.41
C ARG A 718 20.72 0.47 30.27
N GLN A 719 21.70 0.84 29.45
CA GLN A 719 21.46 1.76 28.34
C GLN A 719 20.55 1.12 27.27
N PRO A 720 19.33 1.65 27.03
CA PRO A 720 18.45 1.14 25.99
C PRO A 720 18.97 1.53 24.60
N PRO A 721 18.59 0.80 23.54
CA PRO A 721 18.93 1.16 22.15
C PRO A 721 18.38 2.54 21.77
N LEU A 722 18.92 3.12 20.68
CA LEU A 722 18.47 4.40 20.11
C LEU A 722 17.13 4.26 19.36
N LEU A 723 16.11 3.77 20.06
CA LEU A 723 14.77 3.53 19.56
C LEU A 723 14.09 4.83 19.16
N GLN A 724 13.49 4.86 17.97
CA GLN A 724 12.60 5.90 17.48
C GLN A 724 11.13 5.52 17.68
N PHE A 725 10.80 4.23 17.58
CA PHE A 725 9.44 3.72 17.77
C PHE A 725 9.42 2.62 18.82
N PHE A 726 8.50 2.74 19.77
CA PHE A 726 8.16 1.69 20.73
C PHE A 726 6.65 1.41 20.68
N GLY A 727 6.27 0.20 20.30
CA GLY A 727 4.86 -0.21 20.22
C GLY A 727 4.50 -1.21 21.30
N LEU A 728 3.40 -0.96 22.01
CA LEU A 728 2.79 -1.86 23.01
C LEU A 728 1.35 -2.22 22.65
N LYS A 729 1.02 -2.22 21.34
CA LYS A 729 -0.35 -2.39 20.83
C LYS A 729 -1.09 -3.57 21.49
N SER A 730 -2.36 -3.38 21.85
CA SER A 730 -3.23 -4.43 22.43
C SER A 730 -2.76 -5.05 23.76
N SER A 731 -1.92 -4.35 24.54
CA SER A 731 -1.48 -4.81 25.88
C SER A 731 -2.53 -4.54 26.98
N THR A 732 -2.58 -5.36 28.03
CA THR A 732 -3.49 -5.20 29.19
C THR A 732 -2.77 -4.53 30.37
N LEU A 733 -3.19 -3.32 30.73
CA LEU A 733 -2.53 -2.49 31.75
C LEU A 733 -3.36 -2.34 33.06
N ARG A 734 -4.27 -3.28 33.33
CA ARG A 734 -5.32 -3.21 34.36
C ARG A 734 -4.82 -3.08 35.82
N ASP A 735 -3.71 -3.72 36.19
CA ASP A 735 -3.30 -3.87 37.61
C ASP A 735 -2.12 -2.98 38.05
N ALA A 736 -1.67 -2.05 37.20
CA ALA A 736 -0.46 -1.25 37.43
C ALA A 736 -0.69 0.25 37.18
N GLU A 737 -1.90 0.74 37.47
CA GLU A 737 -2.39 2.06 37.04
C GLU A 737 -1.52 3.25 37.46
N ASP A 738 -0.79 3.16 38.58
CA ASP A 738 0.10 4.23 39.05
C ASP A 738 1.58 3.96 38.78
N GLU A 739 2.08 2.73 38.96
CA GLU A 739 3.52 2.45 38.94
C GLU A 739 4.06 2.17 37.52
N ALA A 740 3.38 1.36 36.69
CA ALA A 740 3.79 1.13 35.30
C ALA A 740 3.65 2.41 34.46
N VAL A 741 2.59 3.20 34.68
CA VAL A 741 2.40 4.51 34.04
C VAL A 741 3.46 5.50 34.52
N SER A 742 3.79 5.50 35.82
CA SER A 742 4.89 6.30 36.38
C SER A 742 6.25 5.95 35.76
N LYS A 743 6.53 4.66 35.59
CA LYS A 743 7.76 4.17 34.97
C LYS A 743 7.76 4.44 33.47
N LEU A 744 6.64 4.34 32.77
CA LEU A 744 6.55 4.78 31.37
C LEU A 744 6.97 6.25 31.20
N PHE A 745 6.73 7.14 32.17
CA PHE A 745 7.29 8.51 32.13
C PHE A 745 8.81 8.54 32.11
N SER A 746 9.47 7.58 32.75
CA SER A 746 10.94 7.52 32.77
C SER A 746 11.55 7.17 31.41
N LEU A 747 10.77 6.71 30.43
CA LEU A 747 11.19 6.59 29.02
C LEU A 747 11.63 7.93 28.39
N GLN A 748 11.33 9.08 29.02
CA GLN A 748 11.92 10.38 28.66
C GLN A 748 13.46 10.38 28.66
N LYS A 749 14.08 9.44 29.38
CA LYS A 749 15.54 9.26 29.41
C LYS A 749 16.09 8.51 28.21
N VAL A 750 15.25 7.96 27.32
CA VAL A 750 15.67 7.31 26.07
C VAL A 750 15.84 8.40 25.00
N PRO A 751 17.08 8.80 24.63
CA PRO A 751 17.36 10.08 23.96
C PRO A 751 17.01 10.12 22.46
N SER A 752 16.15 9.22 21.97
CA SER A 752 15.78 9.13 20.54
C SER A 752 14.33 8.70 20.30
N LEU A 753 13.51 8.51 21.34
CA LEU A 753 12.16 7.96 21.23
C LEU A 753 11.17 9.01 20.66
N GLU A 754 10.60 8.73 19.48
CA GLU A 754 9.75 9.63 18.71
C GLU A 754 8.26 9.23 18.72
N THR A 755 7.95 7.94 18.91
CA THR A 755 6.56 7.47 19.02
C THR A 755 6.43 6.30 19.98
N VAL A 756 5.45 6.39 20.89
CA VAL A 756 4.99 5.29 21.74
C VAL A 756 3.57 4.95 21.32
N SER A 757 3.36 3.77 20.76
CA SER A 757 2.03 3.33 20.30
C SER A 757 1.37 2.46 21.35
N LEU A 758 0.28 2.95 21.95
CA LEU A 758 -0.60 2.26 22.91
C LEU A 758 -1.96 1.90 22.28
N LEU A 759 -2.03 1.83 20.95
CA LEU A 759 -3.25 1.50 20.19
C LEU A 759 -3.89 0.22 20.71
N PHE A 760 -5.20 0.26 20.96
CA PHE A 760 -6.00 -0.87 21.45
C PHE A 760 -5.58 -1.44 22.83
N CYS A 761 -4.71 -0.76 23.59
CA CYS A 761 -4.44 -1.15 24.97
C CYS A 761 -5.69 -1.02 25.84
N THR A 762 -5.92 -1.99 26.73
CA THR A 762 -7.06 -1.98 27.67
C THR A 762 -6.58 -1.83 29.11
N GLY A 763 -7.44 -1.31 30.00
CA GLY A 763 -7.09 -1.12 31.42
C GLY A 763 -6.34 0.17 31.75
N LEU A 764 -6.24 1.12 30.81
CA LEU A 764 -5.78 2.47 31.11
C LEU A 764 -6.96 3.37 31.49
N SER A 765 -6.97 3.90 32.71
CA SER A 765 -7.96 4.89 33.13
C SER A 765 -7.86 6.18 32.28
N VAL A 766 -8.98 6.91 32.13
CA VAL A 766 -9.01 8.23 31.46
C VAL A 766 -8.00 9.20 32.10
N ARG A 767 -7.76 9.07 33.41
CA ARG A 767 -6.76 9.84 34.15
C ARG A 767 -5.33 9.48 33.72
N SER A 768 -5.01 8.20 33.62
CA SER A 768 -3.68 7.71 33.18
C SER A 768 -3.42 8.05 31.71
N GLN A 769 -4.44 7.95 30.85
CA GLN A 769 -4.36 8.42 29.46
C GLN A 769 -4.11 9.93 29.38
N SER A 770 -4.81 10.72 30.21
CA SER A 770 -4.62 12.18 30.28
C SER A 770 -3.23 12.55 30.81
N LEU A 771 -2.70 11.82 31.79
CA LEU A 771 -1.35 12.03 32.33
C LEU A 771 -0.27 11.64 31.30
N LEU A 772 -0.44 10.53 30.58
CA LEU A 772 0.44 10.14 29.47
C LEU A 772 0.36 11.12 28.30
N CYS A 773 -0.84 11.59 27.93
CA CYS A 773 -1.02 12.69 26.95
C CYS A 773 -0.35 13.98 27.41
N ALA A 774 -0.44 14.32 28.70
CA ALA A 774 0.16 15.54 29.25
C ALA A 774 1.69 15.45 29.31
N ALA A 775 2.25 14.28 29.61
CA ALA A 775 3.70 14.08 29.65
C ALA A 775 4.31 13.77 28.27
N PHE A 776 3.53 13.25 27.32
CA PHE A 776 3.94 12.85 25.98
C PHE A 776 2.98 13.34 24.86
N PRO A 777 2.70 14.66 24.76
CA PRO A 777 1.66 15.19 23.85
C PRO A 777 1.93 14.99 22.35
N ASP A 778 3.20 14.74 21.98
CA ASP A 778 3.64 14.57 20.59
C ASP A 778 4.03 13.12 20.24
N ILE A 779 4.18 12.23 21.24
CA ILE A 779 4.84 10.93 21.12
C ILE A 779 3.85 9.76 21.32
N VAL A 780 2.91 9.85 22.27
CA VAL A 780 1.99 8.74 22.58
C VAL A 780 0.79 8.73 21.65
N LYS A 781 0.46 7.55 21.08
CA LYS A 781 -0.76 7.30 20.29
C LYS A 781 -1.65 6.31 21.05
N PHE A 782 -2.92 6.66 21.27
CA PHE A 782 -3.96 5.79 21.82
C PHE A 782 -4.82 5.17 20.74
#